data_AF-A0A6L3EXW4-F1
#
_entry.id   AF-A0A6L3EXW4-F1
#
_cell.length_a   1.000
_cell.length_b   1.000
_cell.length_c   1.000
_cell.angle_alpha   90.00
_cell.angle_beta   90.00
_cell.angle_gamma   90.00
#
_symmetry.space_group_name_H-M   'P 1'
#
loop_
_entity.id
_entity.type
_entity.pdbx_description
1 polymer ?
#
loop_
_entity_poly.entity_id
_entity_poly.type
_entity_poly.pdbx_seq_one_letter_code
_entity_poly.pdbx_strand_id
1 'polypeptide(L)'
;MVGLFFLSCLVLFIAIPTFKPTPAAASEPFKYKLGTPINFNNNSIIQNNTLGVFGPQTCTAFGDAFSPWNSQYTSGIGSYSYRYQIRIPHDYPDDVVRVELFDPDSVNQANNAATIMRSSTAINNGFSLIEDVLCGASGTGTSGEQRNPCVFQTGETTLIDSGIALFEQINPIWLIRIDKNRGVGAGNGDGTCNPPNETPPPLYNVNYNTQTLFELYYYRLTVDGQPVQVPVASYYGNTGDSRDFFGFHETDMRWVSPGADKQGYDFPVPDVPFASEVPTIEENTSFEVRLADVPNIYIDPDTGERFLHLDVTAVTGASENAFHIWAGPDDYVDTSATNANIRNVNAIDNPGSHDSRGVQVEAMGRIVVNNLMKPMRMPVNYIPPGAAGAYLAISMFDIDSGSSGPFTFYFDSIPESAWSMSFSEPGVDDPDGVAAGTRCNLGGPSGDDCDNKWITPPPSIIVPGDLSDCDFQNPTQDDCTPFVGGQLMVRVDGGLHDTHTWQTILIPTDPIASFDPTQSCAAFPIAVSSGIRSVTSPGDPSNPYPNSSEFEYPTLLPNYDQFIYHTENVSLDMADAGTLFKVSRGFDFAAGNFGWLKWNLGITGINGSGLLGETAVLSNSLTWPGDSVDYANHADPGSVAADGIPHVVRGYVKPGDATAQNLQVEAWVSASPAQLPEVAAAVNQLIDDPPVLRMIVFDESDAGFGPYGSYTIQRFALFKIIGYGNSAAEDEWLLLEFMGWDGSCGQVESGTDKDLRISNLQIVGPDTPQQGQPFTVQATIYNAGSDDIDSQFFVDFYLNPSQTDPFLIEDSVGFTAVSSLAANSQKTIFATLSGNALKQANNALFAKVDSLDQSTETDEANNIA
;
A
#
# COMPACT_ATOMS: atom_id res chain seq x y z
N MET A 1 -79.34 27.40 -42.85
CA MET A 1 -79.36 26.01 -43.35
C MET A 1 -77.94 25.48 -43.21
N VAL A 2 -77.79 24.46 -42.37
CA VAL A 2 -76.66 23.50 -42.20
C VAL A 2 -75.23 24.04 -42.24
N GLY A 3 -74.50 23.87 -41.13
CA GLY A 3 -73.04 23.95 -41.11
C GLY A 3 -72.46 24.05 -39.71
N LEU A 4 -72.45 22.94 -38.97
CA LEU A 4 -71.76 22.72 -37.70
C LEU A 4 -70.28 23.16 -37.77
N PHE A 5 -69.76 23.82 -36.74
CA PHE A 5 -69.07 23.18 -35.59
C PHE A 5 -68.67 24.25 -34.58
N PHE A 6 -69.12 24.07 -33.33
CA PHE A 6 -68.90 24.98 -32.21
C PHE A 6 -67.63 24.62 -31.43
N LEU A 7 -66.90 25.67 -31.10
CA LEU A 7 -65.74 25.76 -30.23
C LEU A 7 -66.12 25.37 -28.78
N SER A 8 -65.33 24.53 -28.10
CA SER A 8 -65.40 24.40 -26.64
C SER A 8 -64.06 24.06 -26.00
N CYS A 9 -63.72 24.87 -24.99
CA CYS A 9 -62.59 24.81 -24.07
C CYS A 9 -62.19 23.41 -23.58
N LEU A 10 -60.87 23.15 -23.57
CA LEU A 10 -60.27 22.08 -22.78
C LEU A 10 -59.44 22.70 -21.65
N VAL A 11 -59.76 22.30 -20.42
CA VAL A 11 -59.05 22.64 -19.18
C VAL A 11 -57.75 21.82 -19.13
N LEU A 12 -56.62 22.51 -19.00
CA LEU A 12 -55.28 21.92 -18.87
C LEU A 12 -55.00 21.59 -17.40
N PHE A 13 -55.04 20.31 -17.03
CA PHE A 13 -54.44 19.81 -15.79
C PHE A 13 -52.95 19.58 -16.03
N ILE A 14 -52.10 20.36 -15.36
CA ILE A 14 -50.66 20.12 -15.28
C ILE A 14 -50.46 19.05 -14.19
N ALA A 15 -50.22 17.82 -14.62
CA ALA A 15 -49.77 16.75 -13.73
C ALA A 15 -48.24 16.91 -13.51
N ILE A 16 -47.84 17.05 -12.25
CA ILE A 16 -46.46 16.99 -11.81
C ILE A 16 -46.03 15.51 -11.89
N PRO A 17 -45.03 15.13 -12.70
CA PRO A 17 -44.55 13.76 -12.72
C PRO A 17 -43.74 13.48 -11.45
N THR A 18 -44.28 12.63 -10.59
CA THR A 18 -43.51 11.91 -9.57
C THR A 18 -42.52 10.99 -10.28
N PHE A 19 -41.23 11.30 -10.19
CA PHE A 19 -40.15 10.39 -10.58
C PHE A 19 -40.22 9.15 -9.67
N LYS A 20 -40.62 8.02 -10.24
CA LYS A 20 -40.28 6.70 -9.71
C LYS A 20 -38.94 6.31 -10.33
N PRO A 21 -37.92 5.91 -9.55
CA PRO A 21 -36.76 5.26 -10.13
C PRO A 21 -37.25 3.98 -10.80
N THR A 22 -37.07 3.93 -12.11
CA THR A 22 -37.26 2.70 -12.88
C THR A 22 -35.97 1.90 -12.67
N PRO A 23 -36.04 0.60 -12.29
CA PRO A 23 -34.83 -0.22 -12.26
C PRO A 23 -34.18 -0.14 -13.63
N ALA A 24 -32.88 0.17 -13.64
CA ALA A 24 -32.08 0.27 -14.85
C ALA A 24 -32.36 -0.96 -15.72
N ALA A 25 -32.88 -0.70 -16.92
CA ALA A 25 -33.00 -1.72 -17.94
C ALA A 25 -31.60 -2.29 -18.18
N ALA A 26 -31.50 -3.63 -18.24
CA ALA A 26 -30.32 -4.35 -18.67
C ALA A 26 -29.77 -3.71 -19.95
N SER A 27 -28.73 -2.90 -19.81
CA SER A 27 -27.94 -2.37 -20.91
C SER A 27 -26.90 -3.40 -21.29
N GLU A 28 -26.77 -3.60 -22.60
CA GLU A 28 -25.88 -4.56 -23.26
C GLU A 28 -24.44 -4.59 -22.68
N PRO A 29 -23.78 -5.77 -22.74
CA PRO A 29 -22.46 -5.96 -22.13
C PRO A 29 -21.44 -5.04 -22.78
N PHE A 30 -20.76 -4.27 -21.93
CA PHE A 30 -19.63 -3.43 -22.29
C PHE A 30 -18.55 -4.28 -23.00
N LYS A 31 -18.25 -3.91 -24.25
CA LYS A 31 -17.13 -4.43 -25.05
C LYS A 31 -15.95 -3.47 -24.87
N TYR A 32 -14.78 -3.94 -24.42
CA TYR A 32 -13.42 -3.65 -24.94
C TYR A 32 -12.30 -4.14 -23.98
N LYS A 33 -11.41 -5.00 -24.54
CA LYS A 33 -9.92 -5.00 -24.50
C LYS A 33 -9.07 -5.52 -23.30
N LEU A 34 -8.65 -6.79 -23.45
CA LEU A 34 -7.27 -7.39 -23.41
C LEU A 34 -6.48 -7.56 -22.09
N GLY A 35 -6.27 -8.85 -21.73
CA GLY A 35 -5.56 -9.44 -20.59
C GLY A 35 -5.93 -10.92 -20.11
N THR A 36 -4.99 -11.85 -19.83
CA THR A 36 -4.88 -13.32 -19.47
C THR A 36 -5.27 -13.43 -18.03
N PRO A 37 -5.65 -14.62 -17.56
CA PRO A 37 -6.32 -14.69 -16.29
C PRO A 37 -5.33 -14.44 -15.15
N ILE A 38 -5.53 -13.33 -14.45
CA ILE A 38 -5.75 -13.39 -13.00
C ILE A 38 -7.17 -13.94 -12.74
N ASN A 39 -8.10 -13.75 -13.70
CA ASN A 39 -9.27 -14.60 -13.87
C ASN A 39 -9.68 -14.56 -15.36
N PHE A 40 -10.19 -15.65 -15.93
CA PHE A 40 -10.91 -15.59 -17.19
C PHE A 40 -12.25 -14.96 -16.79
N ASN A 41 -12.30 -13.63 -16.75
CA ASN A 41 -13.56 -12.92 -16.78
C ASN A 41 -14.42 -13.50 -17.93
N ASN A 42 -15.75 -13.30 -17.88
CA ASN A 42 -16.79 -13.86 -18.78
C ASN A 42 -16.52 -13.76 -20.32
N ASN A 43 -15.38 -13.21 -20.76
CA ASN A 43 -14.95 -12.98 -22.13
C ASN A 43 -13.63 -13.70 -22.54
N SER A 44 -13.04 -14.56 -21.69
CA SER A 44 -11.93 -15.48 -22.10
C SER A 44 -10.68 -14.76 -22.63
N ILE A 45 -10.17 -13.80 -21.87
CA ILE A 45 -9.14 -12.88 -22.35
C ILE A 45 -7.71 -13.42 -22.05
N ILE A 46 -6.71 -13.08 -22.89
CA ILE A 46 -5.25 -13.40 -22.80
C ILE A 46 -4.39 -12.11 -22.57
N GLN A 47 -3.31 -12.17 -21.74
CA GLN A 47 -2.52 -11.11 -20.99
C GLN A 47 -1.13 -11.42 -21.47
N ASN A 48 -0.40 -10.35 -21.41
CA ASN A 48 0.98 -10.29 -21.74
C ASN A 48 1.80 -10.13 -20.46
N ASN A 49 1.34 -10.68 -19.35
CA ASN A 49 2.06 -10.72 -18.09
C ASN A 49 1.82 -12.05 -17.38
N THR A 50 2.61 -12.28 -16.33
CA THR A 50 2.48 -13.43 -15.43
C THR A 50 2.72 -12.99 -14.00
N LEU A 51 2.06 -13.65 -13.05
CA LEU A 51 2.40 -13.51 -11.64
C LEU A 51 3.75 -14.19 -11.40
N GLY A 52 4.48 -13.70 -10.41
CA GLY A 52 5.75 -14.27 -9.98
C GLY A 52 5.80 -14.45 -8.47
N VAL A 53 6.66 -15.37 -8.03
CA VAL A 53 7.16 -15.43 -6.66
C VAL A 53 8.61 -15.89 -6.71
N PHE A 54 9.47 -15.24 -5.95
CA PHE A 54 10.90 -15.49 -6.01
C PHE A 54 11.38 -16.36 -4.87
N GLY A 55 12.29 -17.29 -5.17
CA GLY A 55 12.87 -18.16 -4.16
C GLY A 55 13.55 -17.37 -3.05
N PRO A 56 13.40 -17.76 -1.77
CA PRO A 56 13.90 -16.95 -0.67
C PRO A 56 15.43 -16.75 -0.65
N GLN A 57 16.20 -17.52 -1.43
CA GLN A 57 17.66 -17.41 -1.57
C GLN A 57 18.10 -16.55 -2.76
N THR A 58 17.16 -15.87 -3.43
CA THR A 58 17.47 -14.84 -4.43
C THR A 58 17.64 -13.47 -3.77
N CYS A 59 17.62 -12.38 -4.55
CA CYS A 59 17.66 -11.03 -4.01
C CYS A 59 16.62 -10.11 -4.66
N THR A 60 16.35 -8.96 -4.02
CA THR A 60 15.29 -8.03 -4.44
C THR A 60 15.55 -7.38 -5.79
N ALA A 61 16.81 -7.31 -6.26
CA ALA A 61 17.19 -6.73 -7.56
C ALA A 61 16.73 -7.55 -8.79
N PHE A 62 15.82 -8.50 -8.59
CA PHE A 62 15.18 -9.25 -9.68
C PHE A 62 13.68 -8.94 -9.79
N GLY A 63 13.20 -7.90 -9.12
CA GLY A 63 11.82 -7.41 -9.24
C GLY A 63 10.91 -7.72 -8.05
N ASP A 64 11.28 -8.66 -7.18
CA ASP A 64 10.47 -9.10 -6.04
C ASP A 64 10.96 -8.46 -4.75
N ALA A 65 10.19 -7.50 -4.26
CA ALA A 65 10.50 -6.76 -3.05
C ALA A 65 10.32 -7.59 -1.78
N PHE A 66 9.60 -8.71 -1.76
CA PHE A 66 9.15 -9.34 -0.51
C PHE A 66 9.54 -10.82 -0.34
N SER A 67 9.59 -11.64 -1.39
CA SER A 67 9.91 -13.08 -1.19
C SER A 67 11.35 -13.38 -0.71
N PRO A 68 12.39 -12.61 -1.09
CA PRO A 68 13.76 -12.87 -0.65
C PRO A 68 13.93 -12.73 0.88
N TRP A 69 14.62 -13.68 1.54
CA TRP A 69 14.85 -13.65 3.00
C TRP A 69 15.66 -12.44 3.48
N ASN A 70 16.49 -11.88 2.61
CA ASN A 70 17.28 -10.69 2.90
C ASN A 70 16.59 -9.41 2.42
N SER A 71 15.30 -9.45 2.10
CA SER A 71 14.56 -8.26 1.75
C SER A 71 14.55 -7.28 2.93
N GLN A 72 14.93 -6.04 2.65
CA GLN A 72 14.78 -4.93 3.60
C GLN A 72 13.33 -4.45 3.72
N TYR A 73 12.43 -4.92 2.85
CA TYR A 73 11.02 -4.52 2.79
C TYR A 73 10.09 -5.53 3.50
N THR A 74 10.65 -6.53 4.18
CA THR A 74 9.89 -7.52 4.95
C THR A 74 10.37 -7.53 6.39
N SER A 75 9.45 -7.40 7.34
CA SER A 75 9.75 -7.44 8.78
C SER A 75 9.91 -8.89 9.26
N GLY A 76 11.02 -9.56 8.95
CA GLY A 76 11.34 -10.87 9.55
C GLY A 76 12.29 -11.77 8.77
N ILE A 77 12.96 -12.68 9.48
CA ILE A 77 13.61 -13.85 8.89
C ILE A 77 12.52 -14.90 8.67
N GLY A 78 12.00 -15.03 7.46
CA GLY A 78 10.91 -15.96 7.15
C GLY A 78 10.40 -15.82 5.72
N SER A 79 9.57 -16.76 5.28
CA SER A 79 8.95 -16.71 3.94
C SER A 79 7.77 -15.74 3.94
N TYR A 80 7.76 -14.80 3.00
CA TYR A 80 6.62 -13.94 2.74
C TYR A 80 5.56 -14.66 1.88
N SER A 81 4.28 -14.39 2.13
CA SER A 81 3.15 -14.96 1.39
C SER A 81 2.40 -13.88 0.62
N TYR A 82 2.31 -14.04 -0.70
CA TYR A 82 1.38 -13.25 -1.52
C TYR A 82 -0.02 -13.82 -1.40
N ARG A 83 -0.97 -12.99 -1.01
CA ARG A 83 -2.36 -13.39 -0.76
C ARG A 83 -3.27 -12.97 -1.89
N TYR A 84 -4.08 -13.89 -2.37
CA TYR A 84 -5.11 -13.67 -3.37
C TYR A 84 -6.48 -13.97 -2.78
N GLN A 85 -7.45 -13.09 -3.01
CA GLN A 85 -8.85 -13.28 -2.66
C GLN A 85 -9.61 -13.78 -3.88
N ILE A 86 -10.44 -14.80 -3.70
CA ILE A 86 -11.29 -15.38 -4.74
C ILE A 86 -12.73 -15.06 -4.38
N ARG A 87 -13.30 -14.06 -5.04
CA ARG A 87 -14.65 -13.54 -4.81
C ARG A 87 -15.66 -14.34 -5.62
N ILE A 88 -16.64 -14.91 -4.93
CA ILE A 88 -17.70 -15.75 -5.50
C ILE A 88 -19.02 -14.99 -5.39
N PRO A 89 -19.70 -14.70 -6.50
CA PRO A 89 -20.92 -13.91 -6.48
C PRO A 89 -22.05 -14.62 -5.72
N HIS A 90 -22.97 -13.84 -5.16
CA HIS A 90 -24.11 -14.36 -4.40
C HIS A 90 -25.04 -15.23 -5.25
N ASP A 91 -25.13 -14.93 -6.55
CA ASP A 91 -25.93 -15.62 -7.56
C ASP A 91 -25.12 -16.60 -8.42
N TYR A 92 -23.92 -16.97 -7.95
CA TYR A 92 -23.08 -17.98 -8.62
C TYR A 92 -23.89 -19.26 -8.88
N PRO A 93 -24.04 -19.68 -10.15
CA PRO A 93 -25.04 -20.68 -10.55
C PRO A 93 -24.62 -22.12 -10.27
N ASP A 94 -23.36 -22.35 -9.95
CA ASP A 94 -22.76 -23.68 -9.76
C ASP A 94 -22.52 -23.98 -8.27
N ASP A 95 -22.60 -25.26 -7.91
CA ASP A 95 -22.37 -25.70 -6.53
C ASP A 95 -20.88 -25.85 -6.21
N VAL A 96 -20.01 -25.79 -7.22
CA VAL A 96 -18.56 -26.01 -7.12
C VAL A 96 -17.80 -24.82 -7.67
N VAL A 97 -16.81 -24.37 -6.91
CA VAL A 97 -15.79 -23.42 -7.36
C VAL A 97 -14.47 -24.16 -7.40
N ARG A 98 -13.91 -24.29 -8.58
CA ARG A 98 -12.58 -24.82 -8.81
C ARG A 98 -11.57 -23.68 -8.86
N VAL A 99 -10.41 -23.88 -8.24
CA VAL A 99 -9.23 -23.02 -8.34
C VAL A 99 -8.14 -23.77 -9.10
N GLU A 100 -7.60 -23.16 -10.14
CA GLU A 100 -6.56 -23.75 -10.97
C GLU A 100 -5.30 -22.90 -10.92
N LEU A 101 -4.16 -23.57 -10.84
CA LEU A 101 -2.84 -22.98 -10.89
C LEU A 101 -2.22 -23.31 -12.23
N PHE A 102 -1.70 -22.30 -12.92
CA PHE A 102 -1.07 -22.50 -14.21
C PHE A 102 0.39 -22.05 -14.19
N ASP A 103 1.27 -22.91 -14.71
CA ASP A 103 2.65 -22.56 -15.02
C ASP A 103 2.88 -22.12 -16.47
N PRO A 104 3.18 -20.85 -16.72
CA PRO A 104 3.63 -20.38 -18.03
C PRO A 104 4.97 -20.98 -18.49
N ASP A 105 5.80 -21.56 -17.62
CA ASP A 105 7.00 -22.32 -18.00
C ASP A 105 6.60 -23.71 -18.53
N SER A 106 6.52 -23.83 -19.86
CA SER A 106 6.15 -25.09 -20.50
C SER A 106 7.33 -25.87 -21.09
N VAL A 107 8.55 -25.29 -21.08
CA VAL A 107 9.76 -25.94 -21.62
C VAL A 107 11.01 -25.42 -20.86
N ASN A 108 11.38 -26.08 -19.76
CA ASN A 108 12.66 -25.83 -19.08
C ASN A 108 13.82 -26.59 -19.76
N GLN A 109 13.98 -26.42 -21.08
CA GLN A 109 15.01 -27.11 -21.88
C GLN A 109 16.12 -26.15 -22.38
N ALA A 110 17.34 -26.66 -22.45
CA ALA A 110 18.53 -25.88 -22.83
C ALA A 110 18.64 -25.48 -24.32
N ASN A 111 17.84 -26.07 -25.21
CA ASN A 111 17.97 -25.93 -26.67
C ASN A 111 17.16 -24.78 -27.29
N ASN A 112 16.36 -24.04 -26.51
CA ASN A 112 15.59 -22.87 -26.94
C ASN A 112 14.72 -23.09 -28.19
N ALA A 113 14.32 -24.33 -28.46
CA ALA A 113 13.59 -24.73 -29.65
C ALA A 113 12.29 -25.40 -29.25
N ALA A 114 11.19 -25.04 -29.91
CA ALA A 114 9.90 -25.59 -29.56
C ALA A 114 8.92 -25.52 -30.74
N THR A 115 7.94 -26.43 -30.78
CA THR A 115 6.89 -26.45 -31.80
C THR A 115 5.64 -25.74 -31.27
N ILE A 116 5.31 -24.58 -31.83
CA ILE A 116 4.04 -23.88 -31.53
C ILE A 116 2.91 -24.43 -32.38
N MET A 117 1.71 -24.42 -31.83
CA MET A 117 0.42 -24.47 -32.51
C MET A 117 -0.18 -23.07 -32.59
N ARG A 118 -0.87 -22.79 -33.70
CA ARG A 118 -1.53 -21.49 -33.93
C ARG A 118 -3.04 -21.56 -33.79
N SER A 119 -3.66 -20.42 -33.49
CA SER A 119 -5.11 -20.28 -33.40
C SER A 119 -5.82 -20.63 -34.72
N SER A 120 -7.08 -21.04 -34.64
CA SER A 120 -7.91 -21.25 -35.83
C SER A 120 -8.00 -20.00 -36.71
N THR A 121 -8.02 -18.81 -36.11
CA THR A 121 -7.98 -17.53 -36.83
C THR A 121 -6.72 -17.38 -37.66
N ALA A 122 -5.55 -17.68 -37.10
CA ALA A 122 -4.29 -17.58 -37.83
C ALA A 122 -4.20 -18.60 -38.97
N ILE A 123 -4.63 -19.84 -38.73
CA ILE A 123 -4.65 -20.90 -39.76
C ILE A 123 -5.54 -20.47 -40.95
N ASN A 124 -6.73 -19.94 -40.66
CA ASN A 124 -7.66 -19.46 -41.68
C ASN A 124 -7.12 -18.27 -42.48
N ASN A 125 -6.12 -17.55 -41.95
CA ASN A 125 -5.44 -16.44 -42.60
C ASN A 125 -4.07 -16.82 -43.19
N GLY A 126 -3.82 -18.12 -43.41
CA GLY A 126 -2.69 -18.61 -44.20
C GLY A 126 -1.42 -18.94 -43.40
N PHE A 127 -1.48 -18.91 -42.07
CA PHE A 127 -0.40 -19.43 -41.24
C PHE A 127 -0.42 -20.96 -41.19
N SER A 128 0.73 -21.59 -40.95
CA SER A 128 0.80 -23.03 -40.71
C SER A 128 0.21 -23.39 -39.34
N LEU A 129 -0.46 -24.54 -39.25
CA LEU A 129 -1.01 -25.08 -37.99
C LEU A 129 0.07 -25.22 -36.92
N ILE A 130 1.24 -25.71 -37.32
CA ILE A 130 2.42 -25.86 -36.46
C ILE A 130 3.62 -25.15 -37.06
N GLU A 131 4.52 -24.65 -36.21
CA GLU A 131 5.81 -24.09 -36.60
C GLU A 131 6.87 -24.38 -35.54
N ASP A 132 8.07 -24.78 -35.98
CA ASP A 132 9.23 -24.88 -35.09
C ASP A 132 9.86 -23.50 -34.97
N VAL A 133 9.87 -22.98 -33.76
CA VAL A 133 10.37 -21.65 -33.43
C VAL A 133 11.59 -21.75 -32.53
N LEU A 134 12.45 -20.72 -32.61
CA LEU A 134 13.63 -20.57 -31.76
C LEU A 134 13.51 -19.30 -30.93
N CYS A 135 13.83 -19.41 -29.65
CA CYS A 135 13.81 -18.28 -28.75
C CYS A 135 15.03 -17.39 -28.97
N GLY A 136 14.81 -16.08 -29.09
CA GLY A 136 15.86 -15.09 -29.38
C GLY A 136 16.14 -14.85 -30.87
N ALA A 137 15.38 -15.46 -31.79
CA ALA A 137 15.53 -15.23 -33.23
C ALA A 137 15.10 -13.83 -33.70
N SER A 138 14.36 -13.07 -32.89
CA SER A 138 13.92 -11.68 -33.18
C SER A 138 14.98 -10.60 -32.89
N GLY A 139 16.19 -10.99 -32.44
CA GLY A 139 17.35 -10.10 -32.42
C GLY A 139 17.49 -9.15 -31.22
N THR A 140 16.74 -9.32 -30.13
CA THR A 140 16.81 -8.43 -28.95
C THR A 140 17.14 -9.10 -27.61
N GLY A 141 17.59 -10.36 -27.57
CA GLY A 141 17.97 -11.03 -26.32
C GLY A 141 19.06 -12.08 -26.52
N THR A 142 19.93 -12.24 -25.52
CA THR A 142 21.06 -13.18 -25.47
C THR A 142 20.60 -14.63 -25.72
N SER A 143 20.66 -15.03 -26.98
CA SER A 143 20.21 -16.32 -27.49
C SER A 143 21.02 -17.48 -26.91
N GLY A 144 20.48 -18.19 -25.91
CA GLY A 144 20.95 -19.54 -25.54
C GLY A 144 21.07 -19.86 -24.05
N GLU A 145 20.90 -18.89 -23.14
CA GLU A 145 21.09 -19.16 -21.71
C GLU A 145 19.78 -19.60 -21.04
N GLN A 146 19.76 -20.82 -20.50
CA GLN A 146 18.60 -21.41 -19.80
C GLN A 146 18.17 -20.63 -18.54
N ARG A 147 19.00 -19.72 -18.03
CA ARG A 147 18.73 -18.89 -16.85
C ARG A 147 17.97 -17.59 -17.16
N ASN A 148 17.75 -17.29 -18.44
CA ASN A 148 17.01 -16.11 -18.88
C ASN A 148 15.57 -16.47 -19.25
N PRO A 149 14.63 -15.55 -19.01
CA PRO A 149 13.28 -15.70 -19.52
C PRO A 149 13.30 -15.77 -21.05
N CYS A 150 12.34 -16.52 -21.59
CA CYS A 150 12.26 -16.81 -23.00
C CYS A 150 10.79 -16.97 -23.43
N VAL A 151 10.37 -16.08 -24.32
CA VAL A 151 9.02 -16.04 -24.89
C VAL A 151 9.10 -16.30 -26.39
N PHE A 152 8.31 -17.24 -26.89
CA PHE A 152 8.20 -17.50 -28.32
C PHE A 152 7.06 -16.70 -28.92
N GLN A 153 7.38 -15.85 -29.89
CA GLN A 153 6.34 -15.17 -30.66
C GLN A 153 5.74 -16.13 -31.68
N THR A 154 4.42 -16.22 -31.73
CA THR A 154 3.73 -17.06 -32.71
C THR A 154 3.66 -16.41 -34.10
N GLY A 155 3.93 -15.11 -34.18
CA GLY A 155 3.76 -14.28 -35.37
C GLY A 155 2.32 -13.85 -35.63
N GLU A 156 1.36 -14.29 -34.80
CA GLU A 156 -0.06 -14.00 -35.00
C GLU A 156 -0.42 -12.53 -34.77
N THR A 157 0.42 -11.76 -34.05
CA THR A 157 0.23 -10.31 -33.82
C THR A 157 0.11 -9.50 -35.12
N THR A 158 0.73 -9.96 -36.21
CA THR A 158 0.61 -9.34 -37.54
C THR A 158 -0.83 -9.28 -38.06
N LEU A 159 -1.72 -10.18 -37.57
CA LEU A 159 -3.16 -10.16 -37.88
C LEU A 159 -3.88 -9.02 -37.17
N ILE A 160 -3.43 -8.64 -35.97
CA ILE A 160 -3.92 -7.45 -35.25
C ILE A 160 -3.45 -6.19 -35.97
N ASP A 161 -2.16 -6.11 -36.29
CA ASP A 161 -1.57 -4.96 -36.98
C ASP A 161 -2.24 -4.69 -38.33
N SER A 162 -2.73 -5.75 -38.97
CA SER A 162 -3.46 -5.69 -40.24
C SER A 162 -4.97 -5.43 -40.08
N GLY A 163 -5.49 -5.33 -38.85
CA GLY A 163 -6.91 -5.16 -38.54
C GLY A 163 -7.79 -6.36 -38.92
N ILE A 164 -7.19 -7.55 -39.07
CA ILE A 164 -7.85 -8.79 -39.49
C ILE A 164 -8.45 -9.53 -38.29
N ALA A 165 -7.76 -9.49 -37.15
CA ALA A 165 -8.14 -10.18 -35.94
C ALA A 165 -8.12 -9.23 -34.74
N LEU A 166 -8.93 -9.54 -33.75
CA LEU A 166 -8.78 -9.01 -32.40
C LEU A 166 -7.82 -9.91 -31.62
N PHE A 167 -7.20 -9.39 -30.57
CA PHE A 167 -6.17 -10.14 -29.85
C PHE A 167 -6.75 -11.35 -29.10
N GLU A 168 -8.02 -11.31 -28.68
CA GLU A 168 -8.76 -12.46 -28.13
C GLU A 168 -9.01 -13.59 -29.14
N GLN A 169 -8.75 -13.35 -30.43
CA GLN A 169 -8.93 -14.35 -31.49
C GLN A 169 -7.64 -15.03 -31.90
N ILE A 170 -6.51 -14.65 -31.29
CA ILE A 170 -5.18 -15.14 -31.65
C ILE A 170 -4.37 -15.50 -30.42
N ASN A 171 -3.37 -16.36 -30.59
CA ASN A 171 -2.40 -16.64 -29.53
C ASN A 171 -1.10 -15.92 -29.87
N PRO A 172 -0.79 -14.73 -29.34
CA PRO A 172 0.35 -13.93 -29.78
C PRO A 172 1.70 -14.50 -29.34
N ILE A 173 1.70 -15.25 -28.23
CA ILE A 173 2.92 -15.79 -27.62
C ILE A 173 2.71 -17.21 -27.10
N TRP A 174 3.78 -17.99 -27.13
CA TRP A 174 3.91 -19.20 -26.34
C TRP A 174 4.93 -18.97 -25.23
N LEU A 175 4.44 -19.13 -24.00
CA LEU A 175 5.20 -19.00 -22.77
C LEU A 175 5.97 -20.28 -22.54
N ILE A 176 7.29 -20.17 -22.38
CA ILE A 176 8.14 -21.34 -22.25
C ILE A 176 9.07 -21.27 -21.06
N ARG A 177 9.68 -20.12 -20.73
CA ARG A 177 10.62 -20.08 -19.62
C ARG A 177 10.60 -18.75 -18.91
N ILE A 178 10.33 -18.79 -17.61
CA ILE A 178 10.39 -17.60 -16.76
C ILE A 178 11.32 -17.82 -15.58
N ASP A 179 11.75 -19.06 -15.33
CA ASP A 179 12.68 -19.42 -14.26
C ASP A 179 14.02 -18.69 -14.41
N LYS A 180 14.09 -17.48 -13.85
CA LYS A 180 15.31 -16.70 -13.68
C LYS A 180 16.18 -17.42 -12.65
N ASN A 181 16.79 -18.54 -13.05
CA ASN A 181 17.62 -19.43 -12.23
C ASN A 181 18.95 -18.75 -11.89
N ARG A 182 18.89 -17.72 -11.05
CA ARG A 182 19.99 -16.81 -10.73
C ARG A 182 20.27 -16.90 -9.23
N GLY A 183 20.98 -17.96 -8.85
CA GLY A 183 21.53 -18.08 -7.51
C GLY A 183 22.70 -17.13 -7.27
N VAL A 184 22.97 -16.90 -5.99
CA VAL A 184 23.99 -15.98 -5.48
C VAL A 184 25.14 -16.77 -4.86
N GLY A 185 26.38 -16.54 -5.32
CA GLY A 185 27.60 -17.04 -4.66
C GLY A 185 27.85 -18.57 -4.63
N ALA A 186 28.97 -18.97 -4.02
CA ALA A 186 29.49 -20.36 -4.05
C ALA A 186 28.77 -21.33 -3.07
N GLY A 187 27.72 -20.86 -2.39
CA GLY A 187 26.83 -21.64 -1.56
C GLY A 187 25.44 -20.98 -1.50
N ASN A 188 24.39 -21.78 -1.31
CA ASN A 188 23.01 -21.28 -1.24
C ASN A 188 22.88 -20.09 -0.27
N GLY A 189 22.50 -18.91 -0.77
CA GLY A 189 22.01 -17.78 0.04
C GLY A 189 23.05 -16.91 0.75
N ASP A 190 24.13 -16.46 0.10
CA ASP A 190 25.06 -15.49 0.72
C ASP A 190 24.67 -14.00 0.59
N GLY A 191 23.56 -13.70 -0.08
CA GLY A 191 22.95 -12.36 -0.09
C GLY A 191 23.70 -11.29 -0.89
N THR A 192 24.65 -11.65 -1.76
CA THR A 192 25.35 -10.68 -2.62
C THR A 192 24.86 -10.70 -4.08
N CYS A 193 23.87 -9.86 -4.49
CA CYS A 193 23.26 -9.82 -5.85
C CYS A 193 24.20 -9.81 -7.08
N ASN A 194 25.51 -9.82 -6.89
CA ASN A 194 26.44 -10.04 -7.97
C ASN A 194 26.25 -11.45 -8.55
N PRO A 195 26.16 -11.60 -9.89
CA PRO A 195 26.45 -12.89 -10.49
C PRO A 195 27.81 -13.33 -9.94
N PRO A 196 28.00 -14.59 -9.54
CA PRO A 196 29.32 -15.04 -9.16
C PRO A 196 30.27 -14.61 -10.27
N ASN A 197 31.35 -13.90 -9.92
CA ASN A 197 32.41 -13.44 -10.83
C ASN A 197 33.14 -14.61 -11.53
N GLU A 198 32.52 -15.78 -11.56
CA GLU A 198 32.93 -16.97 -12.26
C GLU A 198 32.75 -16.70 -13.76
N THR A 199 33.88 -16.74 -14.45
CA THR A 199 33.94 -16.75 -15.90
C THR A 199 34.35 -18.17 -16.31
N PRO A 200 33.50 -18.93 -17.03
CA PRO A 200 32.18 -18.54 -17.54
C PRO A 200 31.11 -18.50 -16.43
N PRO A 201 29.99 -17.77 -16.65
CA PRO A 201 28.87 -17.74 -15.71
C PRO A 201 28.40 -19.18 -15.40
N PRO A 202 27.96 -19.51 -14.17
CA PRO A 202 27.54 -20.86 -13.86
C PRO A 202 26.40 -21.31 -14.79
N LEU A 203 26.38 -22.60 -15.14
CA LEU A 203 25.29 -23.17 -15.91
C LEU A 203 24.01 -23.20 -15.06
N TYR A 204 22.85 -23.38 -15.70
CA TYR A 204 21.59 -23.64 -14.99
C TYR A 204 21.79 -24.71 -13.91
N ASN A 205 21.27 -24.45 -12.71
CA ASN A 205 21.36 -25.34 -11.56
C ASN A 205 19.95 -25.69 -11.09
N VAL A 206 19.56 -26.94 -11.29
CA VAL A 206 18.24 -27.43 -10.92
C VAL A 206 17.95 -27.25 -9.41
N ASN A 207 18.98 -27.26 -8.56
CA ASN A 207 18.81 -27.04 -7.11
C ASN A 207 18.41 -25.60 -6.75
N TYR A 208 18.48 -24.67 -7.70
CA TYR A 208 18.01 -23.30 -7.52
C TYR A 208 16.55 -23.13 -7.90
N ASN A 209 15.88 -24.15 -8.43
CA ASN A 209 14.45 -24.04 -8.73
C ASN A 209 13.67 -23.77 -7.45
N THR A 210 12.73 -22.84 -7.52
CA THR A 210 11.98 -22.42 -6.35
C THR A 210 10.90 -23.45 -6.07
N GLN A 211 10.71 -23.78 -4.79
CA GLN A 211 9.56 -24.56 -4.36
C GLN A 211 8.51 -23.61 -3.80
N THR A 212 7.33 -23.62 -4.41
CA THR A 212 6.21 -22.75 -4.01
C THR A 212 5.17 -23.56 -3.26
N LEU A 213 4.68 -23.03 -2.15
CA LEU A 213 3.53 -23.54 -1.40
C LEU A 213 2.30 -22.69 -1.72
N PHE A 214 1.23 -23.36 -2.15
CA PHE A 214 -0.09 -22.79 -2.41
C PHE A 214 -1.06 -23.28 -1.35
N GLU A 215 -1.71 -22.38 -0.62
CA GLU A 215 -2.64 -22.72 0.47
C GLU A 215 -4.00 -22.09 0.23
N LEU A 216 -4.98 -22.92 -0.08
CA LEU A 216 -6.38 -22.52 -0.26
C LEU A 216 -7.13 -22.62 1.07
N TYR A 217 -7.84 -21.57 1.44
CA TYR A 217 -8.61 -21.51 2.68
C TYR A 217 -9.80 -20.54 2.56
N TYR A 218 -10.64 -20.47 3.58
CA TYR A 218 -11.68 -19.44 3.70
C TYR A 218 -11.79 -18.95 5.14
N TYR A 219 -12.40 -17.77 5.34
CA TYR A 219 -12.77 -17.34 6.68
C TYR A 219 -14.19 -17.78 6.98
N ARG A 220 -14.42 -18.36 8.16
CA ARG A 220 -15.75 -18.52 8.73
C ARG A 220 -15.96 -17.54 9.86
N LEU A 221 -17.17 -17.02 10.04
CA LEU A 221 -17.50 -16.27 11.25
C LEU A 221 -17.85 -17.24 12.38
N THR A 222 -17.24 -17.04 13.54
CA THR A 222 -17.70 -17.69 14.77
C THR A 222 -19.06 -17.14 15.19
N VAL A 223 -19.70 -17.78 16.18
CA VAL A 223 -20.97 -17.30 16.76
C VAL A 223 -20.85 -15.84 17.25
N ASP A 224 -19.65 -15.42 17.64
CA ASP A 224 -19.34 -14.08 18.13
C ASP A 224 -18.95 -13.10 17.00
N GLY A 225 -19.13 -13.49 15.74
CA GLY A 225 -18.90 -12.63 14.56
C GLY A 225 -17.43 -12.48 14.17
N GLN A 226 -16.54 -13.36 14.64
CA GLN A 226 -15.09 -13.21 14.47
C GLN A 226 -14.58 -14.14 13.38
N PRO A 227 -13.76 -13.65 12.42
CA PRO A 227 -13.28 -14.46 11.32
C PRO A 227 -12.25 -15.48 11.83
N VAL A 228 -12.42 -16.74 11.45
CA VAL A 228 -11.47 -17.82 11.71
C VAL A 228 -11.11 -18.45 10.37
N GLN A 229 -9.81 -18.53 10.09
CA GLN A 229 -9.30 -19.21 8.91
C GLN A 229 -9.58 -20.72 9.00
N VAL A 230 -10.13 -21.28 7.93
CA VAL A 230 -10.39 -22.70 7.77
C VAL A 230 -9.63 -23.18 6.54
N PRO A 231 -8.59 -24.02 6.71
CA PRO A 231 -7.85 -24.55 5.58
C PRO A 231 -8.75 -25.44 4.72
N VAL A 232 -8.60 -25.33 3.40
CA VAL A 232 -9.28 -26.18 2.42
C VAL A 232 -8.29 -27.19 1.86
N ALA A 233 -7.18 -26.73 1.29
CA ALA A 233 -6.18 -27.59 0.67
C ALA A 233 -4.83 -26.89 0.59
N SER A 234 -3.75 -27.65 0.48
CA SER A 234 -2.43 -27.13 0.18
C SER A 234 -1.73 -27.94 -0.91
N TYR A 235 -0.89 -27.27 -1.68
CA TYR A 235 -0.17 -27.85 -2.79
C TYR A 235 1.25 -27.27 -2.85
N TYR A 236 2.24 -28.16 -2.87
CA TYR A 236 3.62 -27.77 -3.20
C TYR A 236 3.78 -27.89 -4.71
N GLY A 237 4.16 -26.80 -5.36
CA GLY A 237 4.65 -26.81 -6.72
C GLY A 237 5.82 -27.78 -6.85
N ASN A 238 5.95 -28.37 -8.04
CA ASN A 238 7.12 -29.20 -8.34
C ASN A 238 8.35 -28.27 -8.46
N THR A 239 9.52 -28.88 -8.55
CA THR A 239 10.79 -28.16 -8.67
C THR A 239 11.63 -28.71 -9.82
N GLY A 240 11.19 -29.79 -10.47
CA GLY A 240 11.95 -30.48 -11.51
C GLY A 240 13.23 -31.17 -10.98
N ASP A 241 13.39 -31.32 -9.66
CA ASP A 241 14.60 -31.89 -9.05
C ASP A 241 14.34 -32.99 -8.01
N SER A 242 15.36 -33.38 -7.24
CA SER A 242 15.29 -34.45 -6.23
C SER A 242 14.35 -34.17 -5.05
N ARG A 243 13.88 -32.94 -4.88
CA ARG A 243 12.84 -32.55 -3.92
C ARG A 243 11.47 -33.03 -4.38
N ASP A 244 11.29 -33.25 -5.69
CA ASP A 244 10.08 -33.87 -6.23
C ASP A 244 10.10 -35.37 -5.96
N PHE A 245 8.95 -35.92 -5.53
CA PHE A 245 8.82 -37.34 -5.22
C PHE A 245 9.08 -38.26 -6.44
N PHE A 246 9.09 -37.72 -7.67
CA PHE A 246 9.38 -38.45 -8.91
C PHE A 246 10.42 -37.82 -9.86
N GLY A 247 11.05 -36.69 -9.52
CA GLY A 247 12.30 -36.16 -10.10
C GLY A 247 12.43 -36.04 -11.64
N PHE A 248 11.35 -36.12 -12.42
CA PHE A 248 11.38 -36.11 -13.89
C PHE A 248 10.28 -35.21 -14.48
N HIS A 249 10.20 -33.97 -14.01
CA HIS A 249 9.31 -32.97 -14.60
C HIS A 249 10.16 -31.92 -15.32
N GLU A 250 9.82 -31.65 -16.59
CA GLU A 250 10.51 -30.64 -17.43
C GLU A 250 10.10 -29.20 -17.07
N THR A 251 9.27 -29.01 -16.04
CA THR A 251 8.71 -27.75 -15.57
C THR A 251 8.53 -27.86 -14.05
N ASP A 252 8.66 -26.77 -13.31
CA ASP A 252 8.44 -26.73 -11.87
C ASP A 252 6.95 -26.53 -11.51
N MET A 253 6.11 -26.09 -12.45
CA MET A 253 4.67 -26.22 -12.31
C MET A 253 4.02 -26.69 -13.62
N ARG A 254 2.84 -27.29 -13.53
CA ARG A 254 2.00 -27.60 -14.69
C ARG A 254 0.65 -27.02 -14.43
N TRP A 255 -0.20 -26.93 -15.45
CA TRP A 255 -1.58 -26.60 -15.16
C TRP A 255 -2.20 -27.69 -14.29
N VAL A 256 -2.56 -27.33 -13.06
CA VAL A 256 -3.08 -28.24 -12.07
C VAL A 256 -4.28 -27.61 -11.38
N SER A 257 -5.27 -28.46 -11.13
CA SER A 257 -6.26 -28.24 -10.08
C SER A 257 -5.95 -29.29 -9.01
N PRO A 258 -5.13 -28.98 -8.00
CA PRO A 258 -4.71 -29.97 -7.01
C PRO A 258 -5.92 -30.70 -6.41
N GLY A 259 -5.93 -32.04 -6.48
CA GLY A 259 -7.00 -32.88 -5.91
C GLY A 259 -8.31 -32.98 -6.72
N ALA A 260 -8.38 -32.46 -7.95
CA ALA A 260 -9.58 -32.52 -8.78
C ALA A 260 -9.85 -33.89 -9.43
N ASP A 261 -11.14 -34.26 -9.58
CA ASP A 261 -11.57 -35.62 -9.95
C ASP A 261 -11.47 -35.95 -11.47
N LYS A 262 -11.25 -34.95 -12.33
CA LYS A 262 -11.20 -35.15 -13.81
C LYS A 262 -9.79 -35.47 -14.30
N GLN A 263 -9.56 -36.77 -14.49
CA GLN A 263 -8.35 -37.38 -15.06
C GLN A 263 -7.97 -36.80 -16.44
N GLY A 264 -6.87 -36.05 -16.49
CA GLY A 264 -6.37 -35.51 -17.76
C GLY A 264 -5.00 -34.85 -17.70
N TYR A 265 -4.03 -35.44 -16.97
CA TYR A 265 -2.63 -34.99 -16.80
C TYR A 265 -2.55 -33.63 -16.05
N ASP A 266 -2.00 -33.44 -14.85
CA ASP A 266 -1.11 -34.16 -13.94
C ASP A 266 -1.68 -34.21 -12.52
N PHE A 267 -1.73 -35.39 -11.91
CA PHE A 267 -2.04 -35.54 -10.50
C PHE A 267 -0.76 -35.36 -9.65
N PRO A 268 -0.78 -34.58 -8.55
CA PRO A 268 0.00 -34.99 -7.39
C PRO A 268 -0.55 -36.37 -6.96
N VAL A 269 0.33 -37.35 -6.87
CA VAL A 269 -0.03 -38.77 -6.66
C VAL A 269 -1.04 -38.90 -5.49
N PRO A 270 -2.18 -39.62 -5.65
CA PRO A 270 -3.16 -39.86 -4.59
C PRO A 270 -2.66 -40.66 -3.37
N ASP A 271 -1.36 -40.96 -3.29
CA ASP A 271 -0.76 -41.92 -2.35
C ASP A 271 0.48 -41.35 -1.63
N VAL A 272 0.53 -40.03 -1.37
CA VAL A 272 1.46 -39.53 -0.34
C VAL A 272 0.78 -39.74 1.01
N PRO A 273 1.26 -40.65 1.88
CA PRO A 273 0.79 -40.69 3.24
C PRO A 273 1.33 -39.43 3.91
N PHE A 274 0.49 -38.41 4.00
CA PHE A 274 0.69 -37.33 4.94
C PHE A 274 0.99 -37.95 6.31
N ALA A 275 2.03 -37.43 6.98
CA ALA A 275 2.50 -37.96 8.23
C ALA A 275 1.33 -38.17 9.21
N SER A 276 1.30 -39.38 9.78
CA SER A 276 0.25 -40.04 10.55
C SER A 276 -0.20 -39.34 11.87
N GLU A 277 -0.04 -38.02 12.02
CA GLU A 277 -0.45 -37.31 13.25
C GLU A 277 -1.26 -36.02 13.00
N VAL A 278 -1.69 -35.74 11.76
CA VAL A 278 -2.76 -34.75 11.53
C VAL A 278 -4.10 -35.47 11.72
N PRO A 279 -4.97 -35.02 12.65
CA PRO A 279 -6.24 -35.70 12.92
C PRO A 279 -7.09 -35.74 11.65
N THR A 280 -7.54 -36.95 11.31
CA THR A 280 -8.43 -37.27 10.19
C THR A 280 -9.60 -36.30 10.12
N ILE A 281 -9.59 -35.43 9.12
CA ILE A 281 -10.79 -34.81 8.56
C ILE A 281 -10.95 -35.42 7.17
N GLU A 282 -12.00 -36.22 7.00
CA GLU A 282 -12.39 -36.82 5.72
C GLU A 282 -12.90 -35.72 4.75
N GLU A 283 -12.60 -35.89 3.45
CA GLU A 283 -13.31 -35.36 2.25
C GLU A 283 -12.88 -34.07 1.51
N ASN A 284 -11.99 -33.18 1.98
CA ASN A 284 -11.60 -31.99 1.19
C ASN A 284 -10.07 -31.79 1.12
N THR A 285 -9.38 -32.40 0.15
CA THR A 285 -7.95 -32.14 -0.15
C THR A 285 -7.77 -31.54 -1.54
N SER A 286 -8.77 -30.80 -1.99
CA SER A 286 -8.95 -30.42 -3.38
C SER A 286 -9.12 -28.91 -3.51
N PHE A 287 -8.60 -28.37 -4.61
CA PHE A 287 -8.86 -27.02 -5.06
C PHE A 287 -10.22 -26.93 -5.79
N GLU A 288 -11.00 -28.02 -5.83
CA GLU A 288 -12.44 -28.01 -6.12
C GLU A 288 -13.24 -27.93 -4.83
N VAL A 289 -13.84 -26.77 -4.60
CA VAL A 289 -14.59 -26.46 -3.39
C VAL A 289 -16.07 -26.54 -3.69
N ARG A 290 -16.76 -27.55 -3.15
CA ARG A 290 -18.21 -27.54 -3.11
C ARG A 290 -18.67 -26.50 -2.09
N LEU A 291 -19.48 -25.55 -2.52
CA LEU A 291 -19.96 -24.44 -1.68
C LEU A 291 -20.86 -24.93 -0.53
N ALA A 292 -21.46 -26.11 -0.67
CA ALA A 292 -22.20 -26.76 0.41
C ALA A 292 -21.27 -27.34 1.51
N ASP A 293 -20.01 -27.62 1.19
CA ASP A 293 -19.03 -28.27 2.07
C ASP A 293 -18.12 -27.24 2.79
N VAL A 294 -18.36 -25.94 2.58
CA VAL A 294 -17.73 -24.82 3.31
C VAL A 294 -18.75 -24.13 4.23
N PRO A 295 -19.20 -24.80 5.31
CA PRO A 295 -20.25 -24.27 6.18
C PRO A 295 -19.79 -23.00 6.89
N ASN A 296 -20.67 -22.00 6.91
CA ASN A 296 -20.43 -20.69 7.52
C ASN A 296 -19.25 -19.92 6.93
N ILE A 297 -18.91 -20.17 5.65
CA ILE A 297 -18.07 -19.25 4.88
C ILE A 297 -18.56 -17.82 5.09
N TYR A 298 -17.63 -16.89 5.29
CA TYR A 298 -17.94 -15.48 5.42
C TYR A 298 -18.72 -15.03 4.19
N ILE A 299 -19.87 -14.42 4.46
CA ILE A 299 -20.74 -13.83 3.45
C ILE A 299 -20.72 -12.33 3.72
N ASP A 300 -20.36 -11.55 2.72
CA ASP A 300 -20.47 -10.10 2.76
C ASP A 300 -21.94 -9.73 3.04
N PRO A 301 -22.25 -8.98 4.11
CA PRO A 301 -23.62 -8.64 4.44
C PRO A 301 -24.29 -7.68 3.45
N ASP A 302 -23.50 -6.90 2.71
CA ASP A 302 -23.97 -5.88 1.77
C ASP A 302 -24.15 -6.46 0.37
N THR A 303 -23.20 -7.29 -0.09
CA THR A 303 -23.21 -7.85 -1.46
C THR A 303 -23.72 -9.29 -1.54
N GLY A 304 -23.70 -10.03 -0.43
CA GLY A 304 -24.00 -11.46 -0.39
C GLY A 304 -22.89 -12.33 -0.99
N GLU A 305 -21.73 -11.74 -1.31
CA GLU A 305 -20.59 -12.45 -1.89
C GLU A 305 -19.89 -13.34 -0.87
N ARG A 306 -19.23 -14.39 -1.36
CA ARG A 306 -18.45 -15.34 -0.57
C ARG A 306 -16.99 -15.27 -0.98
N PHE A 307 -16.07 -15.59 -0.06
CA PHE A 307 -14.64 -15.45 -0.34
C PHE A 307 -13.85 -16.70 0.03
N LEU A 308 -13.08 -17.19 -0.94
CA LEU A 308 -11.93 -18.07 -0.69
C LEU A 308 -10.65 -17.22 -0.75
N HIS A 309 -9.57 -17.74 -0.21
CA HIS A 309 -8.25 -17.09 -0.22
C HIS A 309 -7.19 -18.11 -0.60
N LEU A 310 -6.19 -17.66 -1.35
CA LEU A 310 -5.04 -18.44 -1.77
C LEU A 310 -3.77 -17.70 -1.35
N ASP A 311 -3.01 -18.29 -0.42
CA ASP A 311 -1.67 -17.81 -0.08
C ASP A 311 -0.64 -18.52 -0.96
N VAL A 312 0.32 -17.75 -1.48
CA VAL A 312 1.42 -18.23 -2.32
C VAL A 312 2.75 -17.84 -1.68
N THR A 313 3.50 -18.86 -1.28
CA THR A 313 4.70 -18.70 -0.45
C THR A 313 5.89 -19.39 -1.11
N ALA A 314 7.01 -18.68 -1.29
CA ALA A 314 8.26 -19.33 -1.68
C ALA A 314 8.94 -19.99 -0.47
N VAL A 315 9.18 -21.29 -0.56
CA VAL A 315 9.68 -22.11 0.56
C VAL A 315 11.18 -22.30 0.49
N THR A 316 11.72 -22.60 -0.71
CA THR A 316 13.16 -22.80 -0.96
C THR A 316 13.50 -22.39 -2.39
N GLY A 317 14.80 -22.30 -2.71
CA GLY A 317 15.29 -22.01 -4.06
C GLY A 317 15.70 -20.55 -4.27
N ALA A 318 16.18 -20.26 -5.48
CA ALA A 318 16.74 -18.97 -5.90
C ALA A 318 16.35 -18.64 -7.36
N SER A 319 15.20 -19.14 -7.84
CA SER A 319 14.61 -18.76 -9.13
C SER A 319 13.31 -18.00 -8.96
N GLU A 320 12.89 -17.28 -9.99
CA GLU A 320 11.49 -16.89 -10.17
C GLU A 320 10.67 -18.16 -10.43
N ASN A 321 9.51 -18.29 -9.80
CA ASN A 321 8.44 -19.19 -10.24
C ASN A 321 7.29 -18.34 -10.73
N ALA A 322 6.90 -18.53 -11.98
CA ALA A 322 5.80 -17.82 -12.57
C ALA A 322 4.52 -18.63 -12.48
N PHE A 323 3.39 -17.98 -12.22
CA PHE A 323 2.12 -18.67 -12.17
C PHE A 323 0.96 -17.77 -12.58
N HIS A 324 -0.18 -18.40 -12.82
CA HIS A 324 -1.47 -17.74 -12.94
C HIS A 324 -2.50 -18.50 -12.11
N ILE A 325 -3.56 -17.78 -11.74
CA ILE A 325 -4.68 -18.32 -11.00
C ILE A 325 -5.93 -18.18 -11.87
N TRP A 326 -6.73 -19.23 -11.93
CA TRP A 326 -8.10 -19.16 -12.43
C TRP A 326 -9.05 -19.70 -11.38
N ALA A 327 -10.27 -19.15 -11.33
CA ALA A 327 -11.32 -19.72 -10.51
C ALA A 327 -12.68 -19.62 -11.20
N GLY A 328 -13.47 -20.70 -11.12
CA GLY A 328 -14.76 -20.83 -11.79
C GLY A 328 -15.42 -22.20 -11.61
N PRO A 329 -16.41 -22.55 -12.43
CA PRO A 329 -17.14 -23.82 -12.35
C PRO A 329 -16.28 -25.02 -12.77
N ASP A 330 -16.70 -26.22 -12.40
CA ASP A 330 -16.05 -27.46 -12.81
C ASP A 330 -16.53 -27.98 -14.19
N ASP A 331 -17.19 -27.15 -15.01
CA ASP A 331 -18.01 -27.56 -16.16
C ASP A 331 -17.32 -27.49 -17.54
N TYR A 332 -15.98 -27.37 -17.63
CA TYR A 332 -15.25 -27.29 -18.91
C TYR A 332 -15.60 -28.45 -19.86
N VAL A 333 -15.73 -28.06 -21.13
CA VAL A 333 -16.27 -28.87 -22.23
C VAL A 333 -15.28 -29.95 -22.71
N ASP A 334 -14.00 -29.89 -22.33
CA ASP A 334 -12.96 -30.85 -22.72
C ASP A 334 -11.85 -31.02 -21.66
N THR A 335 -11.06 -32.10 -21.75
CA THR A 335 -9.78 -32.22 -21.02
C THR A 335 -8.85 -31.10 -21.45
N SER A 336 -8.47 -30.27 -20.50
CA SER A 336 -7.66 -29.10 -20.81
C SER A 336 -6.18 -29.49 -20.91
N ALA A 337 -5.51 -29.06 -21.98
CA ALA A 337 -4.16 -29.54 -22.29
C ALA A 337 -3.15 -28.98 -21.28
N THR A 338 -2.28 -29.84 -20.73
CA THR A 338 -1.18 -29.40 -19.86
C THR A 338 -0.16 -28.53 -20.59
N ASN A 339 -0.03 -28.70 -21.91
CA ASN A 339 0.82 -27.84 -22.72
C ASN A 339 0.19 -26.44 -22.86
N ALA A 340 0.92 -25.42 -22.39
CA ALA A 340 0.48 -24.03 -22.38
C ALA A 340 0.01 -23.49 -23.74
N ASN A 341 0.73 -23.80 -24.83
CA ASN A 341 0.36 -23.33 -26.16
C ASN A 341 -0.93 -23.98 -26.67
N ILE A 342 -1.02 -25.31 -26.57
CA ILE A 342 -2.22 -26.04 -27.02
C ILE A 342 -3.44 -25.59 -26.22
N ARG A 343 -3.30 -25.40 -24.91
CA ARG A 343 -4.39 -24.84 -24.12
C ARG A 343 -4.75 -23.44 -24.57
N ASN A 344 -3.80 -22.52 -24.69
CA ASN A 344 -4.14 -21.14 -25.04
C ASN A 344 -4.92 -21.12 -26.36
N VAL A 345 -4.51 -21.92 -27.35
CA VAL A 345 -5.26 -22.13 -28.58
C VAL A 345 -6.66 -22.72 -28.32
N ASN A 346 -6.79 -23.75 -27.47
CA ASN A 346 -8.09 -24.32 -27.11
C ASN A 346 -9.02 -23.30 -26.42
N ALA A 347 -8.49 -22.45 -25.53
CA ALA A 347 -9.25 -21.43 -24.82
C ALA A 347 -9.71 -20.32 -25.78
N ILE A 348 -8.85 -19.89 -26.71
CA ILE A 348 -9.19 -18.93 -27.77
C ILE A 348 -10.27 -19.49 -28.70
N ASP A 349 -10.08 -20.73 -29.15
CA ASP A 349 -10.96 -21.36 -30.12
C ASP A 349 -12.29 -21.81 -29.47
N ASN A 350 -12.32 -21.94 -28.14
CA ASN A 350 -13.49 -22.32 -27.34
C ASN A 350 -13.66 -21.38 -26.13
N PRO A 351 -14.04 -20.11 -26.33
CA PRO A 351 -14.07 -19.12 -25.26
C PRO A 351 -14.98 -19.53 -24.09
N GLY A 352 -16.09 -20.22 -24.36
CA GLY A 352 -16.99 -20.73 -23.31
C GLY A 352 -16.45 -21.89 -22.47
N SER A 353 -15.23 -22.38 -22.71
CA SER A 353 -14.67 -23.53 -21.98
C SER A 353 -14.12 -23.17 -20.60
N HIS A 354 -13.75 -21.91 -20.34
CA HIS A 354 -13.20 -21.45 -19.06
C HIS A 354 -13.89 -20.15 -18.62
N ASP A 355 -15.22 -20.14 -18.62
CA ASP A 355 -16.04 -19.05 -18.11
C ASP A 355 -16.05 -19.10 -16.57
N SER A 356 -15.62 -18.04 -15.89
CA SER A 356 -15.63 -17.96 -14.42
C SER A 356 -17.01 -17.82 -13.79
N ARG A 357 -18.06 -17.58 -14.59
CA ARG A 357 -19.43 -17.29 -14.10
C ARG A 357 -19.45 -16.14 -13.08
N GLY A 358 -18.58 -15.15 -13.29
CA GLY A 358 -18.46 -13.99 -12.42
C GLY A 358 -17.61 -14.17 -11.16
N VAL A 359 -16.98 -15.34 -10.94
CA VAL A 359 -15.92 -15.47 -9.93
C VAL A 359 -14.76 -14.54 -10.31
N GLN A 360 -14.15 -13.88 -9.34
CA GLN A 360 -13.00 -12.98 -9.55
C GLN A 360 -11.84 -13.40 -8.65
N VAL A 361 -10.61 -13.24 -9.12
CA VAL A 361 -9.40 -13.40 -8.28
C VAL A 361 -8.70 -12.06 -8.21
N GLU A 362 -8.30 -11.66 -7.01
CA GLU A 362 -7.80 -10.33 -6.71
C GLU A 362 -6.57 -10.45 -5.80
N ALA A 363 -5.49 -9.75 -6.11
CA ALA A 363 -4.34 -9.68 -5.22
C ALA A 363 -4.67 -8.77 -4.03
N MET A 364 -4.35 -9.20 -2.81
CA MET A 364 -4.61 -8.44 -1.60
C MET A 364 -3.46 -7.47 -1.30
N GLY A 365 -3.45 -6.34 -2.00
CA GLY A 365 -2.58 -5.20 -1.71
C GLY A 365 -1.15 -5.29 -2.26
N ARG A 366 -0.62 -6.48 -2.57
CA ARG A 366 0.71 -6.66 -3.16
C ARG A 366 0.72 -7.77 -4.21
N ILE A 367 1.47 -7.55 -5.29
CA ILE A 367 1.56 -8.49 -6.43
C ILE A 367 2.91 -8.34 -7.12
N VAL A 368 3.53 -9.46 -7.51
CA VAL A 368 4.74 -9.47 -8.36
C VAL A 368 4.33 -9.89 -9.75
N VAL A 369 4.73 -9.10 -10.74
CA VAL A 369 4.33 -9.31 -12.12
C VAL A 369 5.53 -9.21 -13.04
N ASN A 370 5.65 -10.16 -13.97
CA ASN A 370 6.63 -10.14 -15.04
C ASN A 370 5.95 -9.78 -16.36
N ASN A 371 6.50 -8.80 -17.06
CA ASN A 371 5.96 -8.28 -18.30
C ASN A 371 6.49 -9.04 -19.53
N LEU A 372 5.59 -9.60 -20.32
CA LEU A 372 5.89 -10.47 -21.45
C LEU A 372 5.66 -9.77 -22.80
N MET A 373 4.81 -8.73 -22.86
CA MET A 373 4.59 -7.91 -24.07
C MET A 373 4.11 -6.49 -23.72
N LYS A 374 4.36 -5.53 -24.61
CA LYS A 374 3.91 -4.13 -24.46
C LYS A 374 2.66 -3.81 -25.29
N PRO A 375 1.74 -2.94 -24.80
CA PRO A 375 1.62 -2.44 -23.43
C PRO A 375 1.06 -3.53 -22.50
N MET A 376 1.61 -3.66 -21.29
CA MET A 376 1.04 -4.51 -20.24
C MET A 376 -0.27 -3.90 -19.72
N ARG A 377 -1.27 -4.75 -19.46
CA ARG A 377 -2.51 -4.37 -18.78
C ARG A 377 -2.84 -5.38 -17.70
N MET A 378 -3.09 -4.93 -16.48
CA MET A 378 -3.41 -5.82 -15.36
C MET A 378 -4.29 -5.14 -14.32
N PRO A 379 -5.18 -5.91 -13.63
CA PRO A 379 -5.76 -5.45 -12.39
C PRO A 379 -4.68 -5.42 -11.31
N VAL A 380 -4.66 -4.35 -10.52
CA VAL A 380 -3.74 -4.20 -9.38
C VAL A 380 -4.48 -4.41 -8.06
N ASN A 381 -5.74 -3.96 -7.96
CA ASN A 381 -6.58 -4.16 -6.78
C ASN A 381 -8.07 -3.97 -7.14
N TYR A 382 -8.99 -4.54 -6.35
CA TYR A 382 -10.41 -4.20 -6.40
C TYR A 382 -10.73 -3.10 -5.42
N ILE A 383 -11.44 -2.07 -5.88
CA ILE A 383 -11.82 -0.92 -5.07
C ILE A 383 -13.35 -0.96 -4.87
N PRO A 384 -13.83 -1.07 -3.62
CA PRO A 384 -15.27 -1.20 -3.35
C PRO A 384 -16.00 0.14 -3.59
N PRO A 385 -17.32 0.12 -3.84
CA PRO A 385 -18.10 1.34 -4.08
C PRO A 385 -17.99 2.37 -2.94
N GLY A 386 -17.91 1.89 -1.69
CA GLY A 386 -17.78 2.75 -0.50
C GLY A 386 -16.44 3.47 -0.38
N ALA A 387 -15.46 3.15 -1.23
CA ALA A 387 -14.19 3.85 -1.30
C ALA A 387 -14.25 5.11 -2.18
N ALA A 388 -15.42 5.51 -2.70
CA ALA A 388 -15.56 6.76 -3.44
C ALA A 388 -15.03 7.96 -2.63
N GLY A 389 -14.19 8.79 -3.25
CA GLY A 389 -13.46 9.89 -2.62
C GLY A 389 -12.17 9.48 -1.88
N ALA A 390 -11.96 8.19 -1.60
CA ALA A 390 -10.79 7.72 -0.85
C ALA A 390 -9.47 7.96 -1.61
N TYR A 391 -8.37 8.09 -0.87
CA TYR A 391 -7.05 8.16 -1.47
C TYR A 391 -6.47 6.76 -1.67
N LEU A 392 -5.89 6.52 -2.83
CA LEU A 392 -5.16 5.32 -3.19
C LEU A 392 -3.69 5.67 -3.41
N ALA A 393 -2.83 5.17 -2.54
CA ALA A 393 -1.39 5.21 -2.77
C ALA A 393 -0.97 3.93 -3.51
N ILE A 394 -0.28 4.10 -4.63
CA ILE A 394 0.18 3.01 -5.48
C ILE A 394 1.70 3.08 -5.54
N SER A 395 2.37 2.07 -5.04
CA SER A 395 3.82 1.96 -5.10
C SER A 395 4.21 0.87 -6.10
N MET A 396 5.28 1.10 -6.85
CA MET A 396 5.85 0.10 -7.73
C MET A 396 7.35 0.03 -7.49
N PHE A 397 7.88 -1.19 -7.48
CA PHE A 397 9.26 -1.51 -7.18
C PHE A 397 9.97 -2.05 -8.42
N ASP A 398 11.23 -1.63 -8.59
CA ASP A 398 12.19 -2.19 -9.53
C ASP A 398 11.73 -2.09 -11.00
N ILE A 399 11.57 -0.85 -11.48
CA ILE A 399 11.26 -0.59 -12.89
C ILE A 399 12.49 -0.08 -13.64
N ASP A 400 13.45 -0.98 -13.87
CA ASP A 400 14.79 -0.60 -14.31
C ASP A 400 14.94 -0.49 -15.84
N SER A 401 14.53 -1.51 -16.60
CA SER A 401 15.13 -1.76 -17.91
C SER A 401 14.09 -1.93 -19.03
N GLY A 402 14.10 -0.94 -19.93
CA GLY A 402 13.27 -0.95 -21.13
C GLY A 402 11.82 -0.53 -20.89
N SER A 403 11.41 -0.23 -19.66
CA SER A 403 10.11 0.37 -19.35
C SER A 403 10.01 1.82 -19.83
N SER A 404 8.86 2.22 -20.35
CA SER A 404 8.61 3.61 -20.71
C SER A 404 7.25 4.06 -20.18
N GLY A 405 7.20 5.28 -19.66
CA GLY A 405 5.95 5.91 -19.26
C GLY A 405 5.07 6.31 -20.46
N PRO A 406 3.79 6.65 -20.20
CA PRO A 406 3.19 6.76 -18.87
C PRO A 406 2.64 5.43 -18.32
N PHE A 407 2.43 5.37 -17.00
CA PHE A 407 1.49 4.42 -16.39
C PHE A 407 0.10 5.03 -16.41
N THR A 408 -0.85 4.43 -17.11
CA THR A 408 -2.25 4.87 -17.09
C THR A 408 -3.05 3.97 -16.16
N PHE A 409 -3.63 4.55 -15.10
CA PHE A 409 -4.61 3.89 -14.25
C PHE A 409 -6.02 4.20 -14.71
N TYR A 410 -6.91 3.22 -14.62
CA TYR A 410 -8.33 3.35 -14.94
C TYR A 410 -9.13 2.31 -14.16
N PHE A 411 -10.42 2.57 -13.92
CA PHE A 411 -11.31 1.57 -13.35
C PHE A 411 -12.00 0.80 -14.46
N ASP A 412 -12.07 -0.53 -14.39
CA ASP A 412 -12.75 -1.34 -15.39
C ASP A 412 -14.27 -1.06 -15.47
N SER A 413 -14.86 -0.58 -14.38
CA SER A 413 -16.27 -0.19 -14.28
C SER A 413 -16.57 1.19 -14.87
N ILE A 414 -15.54 1.97 -15.21
CA ILE A 414 -15.68 3.29 -15.84
C ILE A 414 -14.99 3.24 -17.21
N PRO A 415 -15.62 3.71 -18.30
CA PRO A 415 -14.92 3.79 -19.58
C PRO A 415 -13.62 4.60 -19.44
N GLU A 416 -12.49 4.10 -19.96
CA GLU A 416 -11.18 4.78 -19.87
C GLU A 416 -11.24 6.23 -20.41
N SER A 417 -12.03 6.46 -21.47
CA SER A 417 -12.27 7.81 -22.01
C SER A 417 -13.06 8.73 -21.08
N ALA A 418 -13.77 8.16 -20.11
CA ALA A 418 -14.57 8.84 -19.11
C ALA A 418 -13.82 8.98 -17.79
N TRP A 419 -12.86 8.12 -17.45
CA TRP A 419 -11.93 8.31 -16.32
C TRP A 419 -10.64 7.50 -16.53
N SER A 420 -9.50 8.20 -16.49
CA SER A 420 -8.17 7.59 -16.45
C SER A 420 -7.14 8.62 -15.99
N MET A 421 -6.14 8.21 -15.22
CA MET A 421 -5.03 9.06 -14.79
C MET A 421 -3.72 8.49 -15.31
N SER A 422 -2.89 9.33 -15.93
CA SER A 422 -1.57 8.93 -16.44
C SER A 422 -0.46 9.58 -15.62
N PHE A 423 0.50 8.78 -15.19
CA PHE A 423 1.64 9.21 -14.38
C PHE A 423 2.95 8.97 -15.14
N SER A 424 3.97 9.74 -14.79
CA SER A 424 5.30 9.73 -15.40
C SER A 424 5.26 9.94 -16.92
N GLU A 425 4.37 10.83 -17.38
CA GLU A 425 4.34 11.25 -18.78
C GLU A 425 5.53 12.19 -19.06
N PRO A 426 6.37 11.91 -20.08
CA PRO A 426 7.57 12.70 -20.31
C PRO A 426 7.29 14.19 -20.53
N GLY A 427 7.79 15.02 -19.60
CA GLY A 427 7.68 16.48 -19.67
C GLY A 427 6.32 17.05 -19.25
N VAL A 428 5.50 16.25 -18.58
CA VAL A 428 4.18 16.64 -18.05
C VAL A 428 4.15 16.35 -16.55
N ASP A 429 3.64 17.30 -15.75
CA ASP A 429 3.46 17.11 -14.31
C ASP A 429 2.37 16.06 -14.07
N ASP A 430 2.54 15.26 -13.02
CA ASP A 430 1.62 14.19 -12.71
C ASP A 430 0.31 14.72 -12.11
N PRO A 431 -0.82 14.00 -12.28
CA PRO A 431 -2.14 14.44 -11.78
C PRO A 431 -2.20 14.69 -10.26
N ASP A 432 -1.26 14.13 -9.49
CA ASP A 432 -1.14 14.34 -8.05
C ASP A 432 -0.26 15.54 -7.67
N GLY A 433 0.08 16.40 -8.62
CA GLY A 433 0.82 17.65 -8.40
C GLY A 433 2.35 17.48 -8.35
N VAL A 434 2.85 16.26 -8.56
CA VAL A 434 4.29 15.99 -8.58
C VAL A 434 4.88 16.40 -9.94
N ALA A 435 5.90 17.25 -9.91
CA ALA A 435 6.50 17.81 -11.12
C ALA A 435 7.14 16.76 -12.04
N ALA A 436 7.08 16.99 -13.35
CA ALA A 436 7.64 16.13 -14.39
C ALA A 436 9.10 15.76 -14.10
N GLY A 437 9.42 14.46 -14.08
CA GLY A 437 10.77 13.96 -13.83
C GLY A 437 11.21 13.93 -12.37
N THR A 438 10.32 14.22 -11.41
CA THR A 438 10.55 14.02 -9.97
C THR A 438 10.58 12.53 -9.62
N ARG A 439 9.61 11.78 -10.16
CA ARG A 439 9.62 10.31 -10.07
C ARG A 439 10.80 9.78 -10.86
N CYS A 440 11.41 8.71 -10.35
CA CYS A 440 12.58 8.11 -10.98
C CYS A 440 12.31 7.78 -12.47
N ASN A 441 13.34 7.94 -13.31
CA ASN A 441 13.18 7.87 -14.76
C ASN A 441 12.93 6.45 -15.26
N LEU A 442 11.75 6.21 -15.82
CA LEU A 442 11.37 4.93 -16.42
C LEU A 442 12.24 4.62 -17.65
N GLY A 443 13.01 3.53 -17.58
CA GLY A 443 13.85 3.03 -18.68
C GLY A 443 14.79 4.06 -19.30
N GLY A 444 15.25 5.04 -18.51
CA GLY A 444 16.18 6.06 -18.95
C GLY A 444 17.50 5.46 -19.46
N PRO A 445 18.19 6.11 -20.41
CA PRO A 445 19.46 5.62 -20.97
C PRO A 445 20.63 5.52 -19.97
N SER A 446 20.42 5.96 -18.73
CA SER A 446 21.35 5.83 -17.60
C SER A 446 21.03 4.66 -16.64
N GLY A 447 20.00 3.86 -16.89
CA GLY A 447 19.79 2.54 -16.26
C GLY A 447 19.45 2.45 -14.77
N ASP A 448 19.76 3.45 -13.94
CA ASP A 448 19.94 3.21 -12.49
C ASP A 448 18.95 3.91 -11.53
N ASP A 449 17.94 4.65 -12.01
CA ASP A 449 17.18 5.53 -11.11
C ASP A 449 16.09 4.79 -10.30
N CYS A 450 15.38 3.84 -10.93
CA CYS A 450 14.34 3.01 -10.30
C CYS A 450 14.77 1.55 -10.01
N ASP A 451 16.02 1.17 -10.34
CA ASP A 451 16.54 -0.18 -10.10
C ASP A 451 16.52 -0.52 -8.60
N ASN A 452 15.89 -1.64 -8.26
CA ASN A 452 15.80 -2.21 -6.92
C ASN A 452 15.26 -1.20 -5.87
N LYS A 453 14.38 -0.28 -6.30
CA LYS A 453 13.79 0.79 -5.48
C LYS A 453 12.31 0.97 -5.78
N TRP A 454 11.60 1.53 -4.81
CA TRP A 454 10.23 1.99 -5.01
C TRP A 454 10.21 3.34 -5.74
N ILE A 455 9.26 3.51 -6.66
CA ILE A 455 8.94 4.84 -7.21
C ILE A 455 8.55 5.75 -6.04
N THR A 456 9.29 6.85 -5.91
CA THR A 456 9.10 7.84 -4.86
C THR A 456 9.01 9.23 -5.49
N PRO A 457 8.00 10.05 -5.14
CA PRO A 457 6.82 9.68 -4.34
C PRO A 457 5.91 8.68 -5.09
N PRO A 458 5.16 7.81 -4.38
CA PRO A 458 4.22 6.90 -5.02
C PRO A 458 3.10 7.69 -5.72
N PRO A 459 2.61 7.26 -6.90
CA PRO A 459 1.37 7.78 -7.48
C PRO A 459 0.20 7.76 -6.50
N SER A 460 -0.48 8.91 -6.38
CA SER A 460 -1.70 9.05 -5.58
C SER A 460 -2.92 9.26 -6.47
N ILE A 461 -3.99 8.52 -6.20
CA ILE A 461 -5.26 8.61 -6.93
C ILE A 461 -6.39 8.88 -5.94
N ILE A 462 -7.25 9.84 -6.26
CA ILE A 462 -8.55 9.98 -5.59
C ILE A 462 -9.55 9.09 -6.33
N VAL A 463 -10.19 8.18 -5.61
CA VAL A 463 -11.24 7.33 -6.18
C VAL A 463 -12.41 8.23 -6.61
N PRO A 464 -12.85 8.19 -7.88
CA PRO A 464 -13.99 8.99 -8.32
C PRO A 464 -15.27 8.59 -7.57
N GLY A 465 -16.31 9.41 -7.62
CA GLY A 465 -17.65 9.04 -7.14
C GLY A 465 -18.17 9.81 -5.94
N ASP A 466 -17.36 10.67 -5.33
CA ASP A 466 -17.89 11.69 -4.42
C ASP A 466 -18.50 12.84 -5.24
N LEU A 467 -19.81 12.74 -5.47
CA LEU A 467 -20.56 13.73 -6.23
C LEU A 467 -20.96 14.95 -5.40
N SER A 468 -20.55 15.04 -4.13
CA SER A 468 -20.97 16.13 -3.24
C SER A 468 -20.44 17.50 -3.69
N ASP A 469 -19.27 17.52 -4.33
CA ASP A 469 -18.62 18.72 -4.88
C ASP A 469 -18.79 18.89 -6.41
N CYS A 470 -19.59 18.04 -7.06
CA CYS A 470 -19.80 18.11 -8.51
C CYS A 470 -20.48 19.43 -8.94
N ASP A 471 -19.75 20.30 -9.67
CA ASP A 471 -20.35 21.38 -10.43
C ASP A 471 -20.99 20.83 -11.71
N PHE A 472 -22.29 20.50 -11.66
CA PHE A 472 -23.04 20.05 -12.83
C PHE A 472 -23.08 21.07 -13.99
N GLN A 473 -22.67 22.33 -13.79
CA GLN A 473 -22.55 23.32 -14.86
C GLN A 473 -21.18 23.26 -15.57
N ASN A 474 -20.13 22.84 -14.88
CA ASN A 474 -18.79 22.58 -15.42
C ASN A 474 -18.21 21.27 -14.83
N PRO A 475 -18.72 20.11 -15.24
CA PRO A 475 -18.33 18.85 -14.63
C PRO A 475 -16.85 18.57 -14.89
N THR A 476 -16.08 18.38 -13.82
CA THR A 476 -14.74 17.80 -13.88
C THR A 476 -14.86 16.27 -13.91
N GLN A 477 -13.81 15.61 -14.39
CA GLN A 477 -13.78 14.16 -14.49
C GLN A 477 -13.74 13.50 -13.11
N ASP A 478 -13.14 14.15 -12.12
CA ASP A 478 -12.94 13.61 -10.78
C ASP A 478 -14.17 13.81 -9.89
N ASP A 479 -14.82 14.97 -9.94
CA ASP A 479 -15.94 15.30 -9.04
C ASP A 479 -17.28 14.78 -9.56
N CYS A 480 -17.43 14.53 -10.86
CA CYS A 480 -18.72 14.23 -11.48
C CYS A 480 -18.83 12.83 -12.09
N THR A 481 -17.84 11.95 -11.87
CA THR A 481 -17.89 10.56 -12.34
C THR A 481 -18.41 9.65 -11.24
N PRO A 482 -19.61 9.05 -11.35
CA PRO A 482 -20.10 8.12 -10.35
C PRO A 482 -19.23 6.85 -10.33
N PHE A 483 -18.90 6.38 -9.14
CA PHE A 483 -18.17 5.13 -8.95
C PHE A 483 -19.08 4.11 -8.26
N VAL A 484 -19.09 2.90 -8.82
CA VAL A 484 -19.95 1.79 -8.38
C VAL A 484 -19.13 0.59 -7.93
N GLY A 485 -17.87 0.81 -7.57
CA GLY A 485 -16.87 -0.24 -7.37
C GLY A 485 -16.27 -0.71 -8.70
N GLY A 486 -15.09 -1.31 -8.65
CA GLY A 486 -14.41 -1.84 -9.84
C GLY A 486 -12.95 -2.21 -9.60
N GLN A 487 -12.36 -2.90 -10.55
CA GLN A 487 -10.94 -3.20 -10.56
C GLN A 487 -10.16 -1.97 -10.98
N LEU A 488 -9.19 -1.56 -10.17
CA LEU A 488 -8.16 -0.62 -10.57
C LEU A 488 -7.20 -1.33 -11.52
N MET A 489 -7.24 -0.91 -12.77
CA MET A 489 -6.40 -1.42 -13.84
C MET A 489 -5.21 -0.49 -14.03
N VAL A 490 -4.05 -1.05 -14.35
CA VAL A 490 -2.90 -0.29 -14.85
C VAL A 490 -2.60 -0.70 -16.29
N ARG A 491 -2.24 0.29 -17.11
CA ARG A 491 -1.61 0.11 -18.41
C ARG A 491 -0.22 0.71 -18.37
N VAL A 492 0.80 -0.09 -18.71
CA VAL A 492 2.19 0.35 -18.72
C VAL A 492 2.94 -0.20 -19.92
N ASP A 493 3.76 0.63 -20.56
CA ASP A 493 4.72 0.18 -21.57
C ASP A 493 6.02 -0.32 -20.93
N GLY A 494 5.90 -1.30 -20.03
CA GLY A 494 7.02 -1.85 -19.25
C GLY A 494 8.07 -2.54 -20.11
N GLY A 495 9.26 -2.78 -19.57
CA GLY A 495 10.35 -3.52 -20.19
C GLY A 495 9.88 -4.91 -20.61
N LEU A 496 10.38 -5.42 -21.73
CA LEU A 496 10.13 -6.83 -22.05
C LEU A 496 11.00 -7.68 -21.11
N HIS A 497 10.38 -8.65 -20.44
CA HIS A 497 11.01 -9.58 -19.48
C HIS A 497 11.44 -8.94 -18.15
N ASP A 498 10.88 -7.77 -17.86
CA ASP A 498 11.10 -7.04 -16.63
C ASP A 498 10.09 -7.48 -15.57
N THR A 499 10.54 -7.60 -14.32
CA THR A 499 9.71 -8.06 -13.20
C THR A 499 9.58 -6.91 -12.21
N HIS A 500 8.37 -6.65 -11.75
CA HIS A 500 8.09 -5.55 -10.84
C HIS A 500 7.18 -6.00 -9.71
N THR A 501 7.36 -5.42 -8.53
CA THR A 501 6.38 -5.54 -7.45
C THR A 501 5.47 -4.32 -7.43
N TRP A 502 4.17 -4.54 -7.28
CA TRP A 502 3.19 -3.50 -7.05
C TRP A 502 2.65 -3.60 -5.63
N GLN A 503 2.39 -2.46 -5.03
CA GLN A 503 1.70 -2.33 -3.76
C GLN A 503 0.60 -1.27 -3.89
N THR A 504 -0.57 -1.55 -3.32
CA THR A 504 -1.68 -0.60 -3.24
C THR A 504 -2.15 -0.48 -1.80
N ILE A 505 -2.38 0.76 -1.36
CA ILE A 505 -2.87 1.10 -0.03
C ILE A 505 -4.07 2.02 -0.19
N LEU A 506 -5.23 1.57 0.29
CA LEU A 506 -6.44 2.38 0.36
C LEU A 506 -6.46 3.14 1.68
N ILE A 507 -6.60 4.47 1.60
CA ILE A 507 -6.67 5.39 2.73
C ILE A 507 -8.11 5.93 2.76
N PRO A 508 -8.97 5.46 3.68
CA PRO A 508 -10.38 5.86 3.74
C PRO A 508 -10.58 7.36 3.92
N THR A 509 -11.61 7.93 3.27
CA THR A 509 -12.04 9.33 3.39
C THR A 509 -13.16 9.59 4.38
N ASP A 510 -13.68 8.57 5.06
CA ASP A 510 -14.68 8.80 6.10
C ASP A 510 -14.13 9.78 7.15
N PRO A 511 -14.96 10.68 7.70
CA PRO A 511 -14.52 11.56 8.75
C PRO A 511 -14.28 10.68 9.98
N ILE A 512 -13.06 10.19 10.13
CA ILE A 512 -12.35 10.41 11.39
C ILE A 512 -12.54 11.90 11.63
N ALA A 513 -13.55 12.22 12.45
CA ALA A 513 -14.06 13.57 12.70
C ALA A 513 -12.93 14.54 12.52
N SER A 514 -12.91 15.29 11.39
CA SER A 514 -11.77 16.09 10.96
C SER A 514 -10.52 15.76 11.76
N PHE A 515 -9.65 14.89 11.26
CA PHE A 515 -8.25 15.10 11.59
C PHE A 515 -7.92 16.47 10.99
N ASP A 516 -8.31 17.49 11.74
CA ASP A 516 -7.77 18.80 11.75
C ASP A 516 -6.38 18.51 12.29
N PRO A 517 -5.34 18.46 11.44
CA PRO A 517 -3.98 18.29 11.91
C PRO A 517 -3.60 19.40 12.92
N THR A 518 -4.45 20.43 13.11
CA THR A 518 -4.31 21.46 14.14
C THR A 518 -5.01 21.16 15.48
N GLN A 519 -5.84 20.10 15.61
CA GLN A 519 -6.47 19.71 16.89
C GLN A 519 -5.78 18.57 17.66
N SER A 520 -4.89 17.78 17.08
CA SER A 520 -4.36 16.59 17.77
C SER A 520 -2.85 16.56 18.00
N CYS A 521 -2.16 17.71 18.05
CA CYS A 521 -0.78 17.74 18.58
C CYS A 521 -0.69 17.33 20.07
N ALA A 522 -1.83 17.09 20.73
CA ALA A 522 -1.86 16.69 22.12
C ALA A 522 -1.49 15.21 22.31
N ALA A 523 -0.38 14.97 22.99
CA ALA A 523 0.00 13.64 23.43
C ALA A 523 -0.93 13.14 24.56
N PHE A 524 -1.36 11.89 24.45
CA PHE A 524 -2.09 11.16 25.47
C PHE A 524 -1.18 10.83 26.67
N PRO A 525 -1.68 10.74 27.91
CA PRO A 525 -0.85 10.59 29.11
C PRO A 525 -0.30 9.19 29.36
N ILE A 526 0.18 8.55 28.29
CA ILE A 526 0.87 7.28 28.27
C ILE A 526 2.13 7.47 27.44
N ALA A 527 3.27 7.04 27.97
CA ALA A 527 4.51 6.93 27.23
C ALA A 527 4.92 5.47 27.10
N VAL A 528 5.42 5.10 25.93
CA VAL A 528 5.90 3.76 25.60
C VAL A 528 7.37 3.85 25.17
N SER A 529 8.20 2.86 25.53
CA SER A 529 9.60 2.86 25.09
C SER A 529 9.78 2.26 23.68
N SER A 530 10.87 2.59 22.99
CA SER A 530 11.16 2.17 21.59
C SER A 530 11.60 0.71 21.38
N GLY A 531 11.88 -0.07 22.43
CA GLY A 531 12.47 -1.42 22.31
C GLY A 531 11.61 -2.52 21.62
N ILE A 532 12.17 -3.73 21.48
CA ILE A 532 11.58 -4.92 20.81
C ILE A 532 10.33 -5.44 21.52
N ARG A 533 9.19 -5.54 20.81
CA ARG A 533 7.87 -5.78 21.41
C ARG A 533 6.87 -6.35 20.39
N SER A 534 6.90 -7.65 20.16
CA SER A 534 5.69 -8.35 19.71
C SER A 534 5.77 -9.85 19.98
N VAL A 535 4.62 -10.51 19.86
CA VAL A 535 4.24 -11.74 20.54
C VAL A 535 4.85 -13.00 19.96
N THR A 536 5.12 -14.03 20.78
CA THR A 536 5.26 -15.43 20.31
C THR A 536 3.96 -16.18 20.61
N SER A 537 3.77 -17.39 20.08
CA SER A 537 2.54 -18.18 20.30
C SER A 537 2.13 -18.33 21.80
N PRO A 538 0.83 -18.33 22.13
CA PRO A 538 0.34 -18.50 23.51
C PRO A 538 0.86 -19.77 24.20
N GLY A 539 1.52 -19.60 25.37
CA GLY A 539 2.00 -20.70 26.22
C GLY A 539 3.51 -20.90 26.29
N ASP A 540 4.31 -20.15 25.54
CA ASP A 540 5.76 -20.06 25.75
C ASP A 540 6.09 -19.09 26.92
N PRO A 541 6.99 -19.41 27.86
CA PRO A 541 7.45 -18.44 28.86
C PRO A 541 8.16 -17.19 28.28
N SER A 542 8.44 -17.17 26.98
CA SER A 542 8.87 -15.99 26.22
C SER A 542 7.71 -15.22 25.56
N ASN A 543 6.46 -15.70 25.67
CA ASN A 543 5.27 -15.08 25.11
C ASN A 543 4.92 -13.78 25.84
N PRO A 544 5.05 -12.62 25.16
CA PRO A 544 4.62 -11.35 25.69
C PRO A 544 3.15 -11.07 25.35
N TYR A 545 2.32 -11.98 24.84
CA TYR A 545 0.85 -11.80 24.82
C TYR A 545 0.25 -12.33 26.12
N PRO A 546 -0.71 -11.62 26.75
CA PRO A 546 -1.38 -12.17 27.91
C PRO A 546 -2.28 -13.33 27.50
N ASN A 547 -2.23 -14.46 28.22
CA ASN A 547 -3.26 -15.47 28.02
C ASN A 547 -4.64 -14.85 28.25
N SER A 548 -5.70 -15.37 27.60
CA SER A 548 -7.05 -14.84 27.80
C SER A 548 -7.45 -14.79 29.29
N SER A 549 -6.94 -15.72 30.10
CA SER A 549 -7.12 -15.75 31.56
C SER A 549 -6.41 -14.65 32.35
N GLU A 550 -5.47 -13.95 31.74
CA GLU A 550 -4.67 -12.87 32.36
C GLU A 550 -5.32 -11.49 32.13
N PHE A 551 -6.25 -11.39 31.19
CA PHE A 551 -7.02 -10.17 30.96
C PHE A 551 -8.01 -9.95 32.09
N GLU A 552 -8.18 -8.68 32.41
CA GLU A 552 -9.25 -8.24 33.29
C GLU A 552 -10.34 -7.47 32.55
N TYR A 553 -9.96 -6.82 31.45
CA TYR A 553 -10.86 -6.13 30.54
C TYR A 553 -10.29 -6.18 29.12
N PRO A 554 -11.12 -6.33 28.07
CA PRO A 554 -12.59 -6.33 28.04
C PRO A 554 -13.25 -7.59 28.62
N THR A 555 -14.52 -7.50 29.03
CA THR A 555 -15.28 -8.65 29.58
C THR A 555 -15.48 -9.77 28.56
N LEU A 556 -15.58 -9.43 27.27
CA LEU A 556 -15.44 -10.36 26.17
C LEU A 556 -13.98 -10.36 25.73
N LEU A 557 -13.25 -11.36 26.20
CA LEU A 557 -11.82 -11.48 26.00
C LEU A 557 -11.48 -11.59 24.51
N PRO A 558 -10.52 -10.80 23.99
CA PRO A 558 -10.09 -10.93 22.61
C PRO A 558 -9.46 -12.31 22.39
N ASN A 559 -9.85 -13.01 21.33
CA ASN A 559 -9.19 -14.25 20.95
C ASN A 559 -7.91 -13.89 20.19
N TYR A 560 -6.81 -14.57 20.52
CA TYR A 560 -5.51 -14.38 19.86
C TYR A 560 -5.61 -14.47 18.34
N ASP A 561 -6.43 -15.42 17.83
CA ASP A 561 -6.63 -15.63 16.40
C ASP A 561 -7.32 -14.46 15.67
N GLN A 562 -7.86 -13.47 16.39
CA GLN A 562 -8.55 -12.30 15.81
C GLN A 562 -7.57 -11.23 15.33
N PHE A 563 -6.30 -11.32 15.72
CA PHE A 563 -5.28 -10.35 15.38
C PHE A 563 -4.46 -10.83 14.18
N ILE A 564 -5.10 -10.77 13.00
CA ILE A 564 -4.65 -11.41 11.74
C ILE A 564 -3.33 -10.82 11.20
N TYR A 565 -2.90 -9.65 11.72
CA TYR A 565 -1.70 -8.94 11.29
C TYR A 565 -0.57 -8.96 12.34
N HIS A 566 -0.63 -9.82 13.35
CA HIS A 566 0.46 -9.89 14.32
C HIS A 566 1.70 -10.55 13.69
N THR A 567 2.84 -9.91 13.90
CA THR A 567 4.18 -10.41 13.55
C THR A 567 4.93 -10.71 14.85
N GLU A 568 5.78 -11.74 14.90
CA GLU A 568 6.54 -12.08 16.13
C GLU A 568 7.85 -11.27 16.25
N ASN A 569 8.21 -10.84 17.46
CA ASN A 569 9.49 -10.18 17.81
C ASN A 569 9.87 -8.92 17.00
N VAL A 570 8.92 -8.03 16.71
CA VAL A 570 9.17 -6.77 15.97
C VAL A 570 9.45 -5.60 16.93
N SER A 571 10.46 -4.77 16.63
CA SER A 571 10.68 -3.52 17.38
C SER A 571 9.68 -2.46 16.99
N LEU A 572 9.41 -1.51 17.89
CA LEU A 572 8.48 -0.42 17.56
C LEU A 572 8.94 0.35 16.30
N ASP A 573 10.26 0.52 16.11
CA ASP A 573 10.86 1.12 14.91
C ASP A 573 10.60 0.36 13.61
N MET A 574 10.30 -0.94 13.69
CA MET A 574 10.03 -1.82 12.54
C MET A 574 8.56 -2.23 12.47
N ALA A 575 7.70 -1.62 13.30
CA ALA A 575 6.30 -2.00 13.42
C ALA A 575 5.49 -1.50 12.22
N ASP A 576 4.70 -2.40 11.64
CA ASP A 576 3.66 -2.04 10.68
C ASP A 576 2.32 -1.79 11.41
N ALA A 577 1.44 -1.00 10.80
CA ALA A 577 0.09 -0.80 11.31
C ALA A 577 -0.63 -2.14 11.53
N GLY A 578 -1.25 -2.31 12.70
CA GLY A 578 -1.84 -3.56 13.18
C GLY A 578 -0.93 -4.40 14.08
N THR A 579 0.35 -4.05 14.22
CA THR A 579 1.28 -4.77 15.12
C THR A 579 0.85 -4.59 16.58
N LEU A 580 0.86 -5.69 17.36
CA LEU A 580 0.43 -5.70 18.76
C LEU A 580 1.58 -5.66 19.76
N PHE A 581 1.40 -4.85 20.79
CA PHE A 581 2.37 -4.59 21.85
C PHE A 581 1.74 -4.84 23.22
N LYS A 582 2.18 -5.87 23.96
CA LYS A 582 1.96 -5.91 25.42
C LYS A 582 3.05 -5.09 26.07
N VAL A 583 2.66 -3.95 26.62
CA VAL A 583 3.58 -3.11 27.37
C VAL A 583 3.31 -3.33 28.86
N SER A 584 4.32 -3.85 29.56
CA SER A 584 4.28 -3.97 31.02
C SER A 584 4.68 -2.65 31.66
N ARG A 585 4.07 -2.35 32.79
CA ARG A 585 4.48 -1.25 33.65
C ARG A 585 5.69 -1.72 34.40
N GLY A 586 6.75 -0.94 34.46
CA GLY A 586 7.87 -1.31 35.32
C GLY A 586 8.80 -0.17 35.64
N PHE A 587 9.53 -0.39 36.73
CA PHE A 587 10.39 0.58 37.40
C PHE A 587 11.88 0.43 37.04
N ASP A 588 12.22 -0.66 36.37
CA ASP A 588 13.58 -1.06 35.99
C ASP A 588 13.56 -1.49 34.51
N PHE A 589 14.60 -1.10 33.75
CA PHE A 589 14.69 -1.30 32.29
C PHE A 589 14.54 -2.76 31.86
N ALA A 590 14.75 -3.70 32.78
CA ALA A 590 14.61 -5.12 32.55
C ALA A 590 13.16 -5.63 32.56
N ALA A 591 12.18 -4.86 33.03
CA ALA A 591 10.79 -5.33 33.22
C ALA A 591 9.69 -4.34 32.81
N GLY A 592 9.99 -3.03 32.69
CA GLY A 592 9.00 -1.99 32.40
C GLY A 592 9.14 -1.33 31.04
N ASN A 593 8.02 -1.13 30.37
CA ASN A 593 7.94 -0.81 28.95
C ASN A 593 6.88 0.28 28.61
N PHE A 594 6.06 0.69 29.59
CA PHE A 594 5.27 1.94 29.52
C PHE A 594 5.20 2.63 30.89
N GLY A 595 4.85 3.93 30.88
CA GLY A 595 4.63 4.73 32.08
C GLY A 595 3.47 5.71 31.92
N TRP A 596 2.76 5.97 33.02
CA TRP A 596 1.80 7.06 33.12
C TRP A 596 2.54 8.38 33.20
N LEU A 597 2.18 9.35 32.36
CA LEU A 597 2.88 10.63 32.34
C LEU A 597 2.37 11.57 33.44
N LYS A 598 3.14 12.56 33.84
CA LYS A 598 2.69 13.73 34.60
C LYS A 598 3.46 14.94 34.11
N TRP A 599 2.79 16.08 34.01
CA TRP A 599 3.42 17.32 33.57
C TRP A 599 3.93 18.05 34.83
N ASN A 600 5.26 18.22 34.90
CA ASN A 600 6.02 18.84 35.99
C ASN A 600 6.15 18.04 37.32
N LEU A 601 7.10 18.46 38.16
CA LEU A 601 7.52 17.81 39.42
C LEU A 601 6.53 17.98 40.61
N GLY A 602 5.25 18.29 40.36
CA GLY A 602 4.48 19.13 41.29
C GLY A 602 3.24 18.58 41.99
N ILE A 603 2.74 17.35 41.77
CA ILE A 603 1.49 16.91 42.45
C ILE A 603 1.78 16.42 43.89
N THR A 604 2.23 17.32 44.77
CA THR A 604 2.08 17.07 46.20
C THR A 604 0.60 17.26 46.54
N GLY A 605 -0.08 16.15 46.85
CA GLY A 605 -1.52 16.06 47.02
C GLY A 605 -2.14 17.33 47.60
N ILE A 606 -3.10 17.89 46.87
CA ILE A 606 -3.93 19.01 47.29
C ILE A 606 -4.47 18.65 48.69
N ASN A 607 -3.92 19.31 49.73
CA ASN A 607 -4.20 19.13 51.18
C ASN A 607 -3.37 18.12 52.00
N GLY A 608 -2.19 17.69 51.57
CA GLY A 608 -1.27 16.92 52.45
C GLY A 608 -1.77 15.53 52.87
N SER A 609 -2.82 15.01 52.23
CA SER A 609 -3.17 13.60 52.24
C SER A 609 -2.60 12.95 50.98
N GLY A 610 -1.61 12.07 51.15
CA GLY A 610 -0.82 11.47 50.06
C GLY A 610 -1.61 10.62 49.06
N LEU A 611 -0.92 10.17 47.99
CA LEU A 611 -1.26 9.22 46.90
C LEU A 611 -2.66 9.34 46.24
N LEU A 612 -3.74 9.42 47.01
CA LEU A 612 -5.14 9.48 46.55
C LEU A 612 -5.47 10.69 45.66
N GLY A 613 -4.71 11.80 45.77
CA GLY A 613 -4.90 12.98 44.92
C GLY A 613 -4.32 12.83 43.51
N GLU A 614 -3.28 12.01 43.33
CA GLU A 614 -2.63 11.82 42.02
C GLU A 614 -3.45 10.88 41.12
N THR A 615 -4.03 9.84 41.72
CA THR A 615 -4.93 8.88 41.08
C THR A 615 -6.15 9.53 40.42
N ALA A 616 -6.88 10.37 41.16
CA ALA A 616 -8.10 11.00 40.64
C ALA A 616 -7.79 11.94 39.47
N VAL A 617 -6.66 12.64 39.56
CA VAL A 617 -6.19 13.57 38.52
C VAL A 617 -5.74 12.80 37.26
N LEU A 618 -5.08 11.64 37.40
CA LEU A 618 -4.78 10.77 36.25
C LEU A 618 -6.05 10.19 35.61
N SER A 619 -6.95 9.65 36.42
CA SER A 619 -8.19 9.01 35.95
C SER A 619 -9.03 9.97 35.10
N ASN A 620 -9.24 11.20 35.60
CA ASN A 620 -9.88 12.29 34.88
C ASN A 620 -9.24 12.60 33.53
N SER A 621 -7.91 12.52 33.48
CA SER A 621 -7.13 12.87 32.28
C SER A 621 -7.10 11.76 31.24
N LEU A 622 -7.42 10.53 31.63
CA LEU A 622 -7.59 9.38 30.75
C LEU A 622 -9.01 9.28 30.17
N THR A 623 -9.99 10.04 30.70
CA THR A 623 -11.32 10.11 30.07
C THR A 623 -11.23 10.86 28.74
N TRP A 624 -12.14 10.60 27.79
CA TRP A 624 -12.16 11.30 26.51
C TRP A 624 -13.42 12.17 26.35
N PRO A 625 -13.27 13.48 26.06
CA PRO A 625 -12.05 14.28 26.16
C PRO A 625 -11.68 14.54 27.63
N GLY A 626 -10.39 14.42 27.98
CA GLY A 626 -9.94 14.45 29.38
C GLY A 626 -10.20 15.77 30.10
N ASP A 627 -10.59 15.71 31.38
CA ASP A 627 -10.94 16.87 32.22
C ASP A 627 -9.89 17.13 33.31
N SER A 628 -8.64 17.40 32.94
CA SER A 628 -7.66 17.87 33.93
C SER A 628 -7.93 19.34 34.28
N VAL A 629 -8.26 19.62 35.54
CA VAL A 629 -8.84 20.89 35.99
C VAL A 629 -7.95 21.75 36.92
N ASP A 630 -6.70 21.38 37.18
CA ASP A 630 -5.84 22.18 38.08
C ASP A 630 -4.94 23.18 37.34
N TYR A 631 -5.57 24.22 36.79
CA TYR A 631 -4.89 25.41 36.25
C TYR A 631 -4.58 26.47 37.32
N ALA A 632 -4.70 26.15 38.61
CA ALA A 632 -4.49 27.13 39.67
C ALA A 632 -3.01 27.51 39.80
N ASN A 633 -2.74 28.76 40.20
CA ASN A 633 -1.39 29.22 40.48
C ASN A 633 -0.93 28.72 41.85
N HIS A 634 0.01 27.79 41.88
CA HIS A 634 0.59 27.22 43.10
C HIS A 634 1.87 27.92 43.58
N ALA A 635 2.29 29.00 42.91
CA ALA A 635 3.50 29.78 43.21
C ALA A 635 4.82 28.98 43.13
N ASP A 636 4.85 27.92 42.32
CA ASP A 636 6.04 27.10 42.12
C ASP A 636 7.08 27.79 41.21
N PRO A 637 8.39 27.55 41.45
CA PRO A 637 9.43 27.94 40.52
C PRO A 637 9.44 27.01 39.28
N GLY A 638 9.23 27.56 38.08
CA GLY A 638 9.31 26.84 36.80
C GLY A 638 8.97 27.75 35.60
N SER A 639 9.42 27.40 34.39
CA SER A 639 9.40 28.30 33.21
C SER A 639 8.46 27.89 32.07
N VAL A 640 7.73 26.78 32.15
CA VAL A 640 6.81 26.38 31.09
C VAL A 640 5.45 27.03 31.35
N ALA A 641 5.26 28.22 30.80
CA ALA A 641 3.97 28.89 30.72
C ALA A 641 3.19 28.30 29.55
N ALA A 642 1.97 27.81 29.81
CA ALA A 642 1.01 27.56 28.75
C ALA A 642 0.53 28.89 28.17
N ASP A 643 0.08 28.92 26.92
CA ASP A 643 -0.38 30.16 26.32
C ASP A 643 -1.59 30.72 27.10
N GLY A 644 -1.45 31.92 27.64
CA GLY A 644 -2.44 32.54 28.55
C GLY A 644 -2.35 32.14 30.04
N ILE A 645 -1.43 31.27 30.47
CA ILE A 645 -1.25 30.86 31.88
C ILE A 645 0.16 31.25 32.39
N PRO A 646 0.30 32.32 33.18
CA PRO A 646 1.61 32.88 33.57
C PRO A 646 2.32 32.10 34.68
N HIS A 647 1.92 30.87 34.96
CA HIS A 647 2.41 30.07 36.08
C HIS A 647 2.42 28.58 35.74
N VAL A 648 3.23 27.81 36.48
CA VAL A 648 3.36 26.36 36.33
C VAL A 648 2.01 25.68 36.60
N VAL A 649 1.50 24.94 35.61
CA VAL A 649 0.33 24.06 35.76
C VAL A 649 0.78 22.74 36.39
N ARG A 650 0.01 22.25 37.38
CA ARG A 650 0.23 20.94 38.01
C ARG A 650 -0.84 19.97 37.49
N GLY A 651 -0.44 18.79 37.00
CA GLY A 651 -1.41 17.76 36.61
C GLY A 651 -1.15 17.21 35.22
N TYR A 652 -2.22 16.76 34.59
CA TYR A 652 -2.24 16.40 33.18
C TYR A 652 -2.80 17.58 32.39
N VAL A 653 -2.63 17.62 31.08
CA VAL A 653 -3.21 18.68 30.27
C VAL A 653 -4.32 18.07 29.42
N LYS A 654 -5.46 18.77 29.32
CA LYS A 654 -6.57 18.33 28.47
C LYS A 654 -6.07 18.08 27.03
N PRO A 655 -6.44 16.96 26.38
CA PRO A 655 -6.22 16.79 24.96
C PRO A 655 -6.78 17.99 24.17
N GLY A 656 -5.92 18.65 23.38
CA GLY A 656 -6.23 19.88 22.64
C GLY A 656 -5.85 21.20 23.35
N ASP A 657 -5.24 21.15 24.54
CA ASP A 657 -4.67 22.33 25.21
C ASP A 657 -3.29 22.69 24.63
N ALA A 658 -3.02 23.99 24.46
CA ALA A 658 -1.77 24.52 23.89
C ALA A 658 -0.50 23.99 24.60
N THR A 659 -0.56 23.65 25.88
CA THR A 659 0.59 23.09 26.62
C THR A 659 1.00 21.71 26.09
N ALA A 660 0.04 20.90 25.63
CA ALA A 660 0.32 19.58 25.05
C ALA A 660 0.83 19.70 23.60
N GLN A 661 0.39 20.74 22.88
CA GLN A 661 0.86 21.06 21.52
C GLN A 661 2.33 21.54 21.50
N ASN A 662 2.83 22.06 22.61
CA ASN A 662 4.21 22.54 22.76
C ASN A 662 5.23 21.45 23.15
N LEU A 663 4.81 20.19 23.33
CA LEU A 663 5.75 19.09 23.58
C LEU A 663 6.56 18.82 22.31
N GLN A 664 7.88 18.79 22.41
CA GLN A 664 8.78 18.56 21.28
C GLN A 664 9.58 17.28 21.49
N VAL A 665 10.15 16.74 20.40
CA VAL A 665 11.27 15.79 20.52
C VAL A 665 12.36 16.43 21.40
N GLU A 666 13.06 15.63 22.19
CA GLU A 666 14.01 16.04 23.24
C GLU A 666 13.41 16.71 24.49
N ALA A 667 12.11 17.01 24.51
CA ALA A 667 11.46 17.51 25.72
C ALA A 667 11.43 16.44 26.81
N TRP A 668 11.44 16.90 28.07
CA TRP A 668 11.41 16.01 29.23
C TRP A 668 9.99 15.89 29.79
N VAL A 669 9.56 14.66 30.03
CA VAL A 669 8.28 14.34 30.68
C VAL A 669 8.51 13.47 31.91
N SER A 670 7.72 13.68 32.98
CA SER A 670 7.87 12.90 34.22
C SER A 670 6.88 11.74 34.29
N ALA A 671 7.21 10.71 35.05
CA ALA A 671 6.35 9.55 35.32
C ALA A 671 5.45 9.75 36.56
N SER A 672 4.27 9.16 36.55
CA SER A 672 3.32 9.07 37.66
C SER A 672 3.40 7.69 38.36
N PRO A 673 3.29 7.64 39.71
CA PRO A 673 3.28 6.39 40.46
C PRO A 673 1.92 5.67 40.43
N ALA A 674 0.90 6.23 39.79
CA ALA A 674 -0.46 5.68 39.78
C ALA A 674 -0.50 4.25 39.21
N GLN A 675 -1.43 3.44 39.71
CA GLN A 675 -1.56 2.03 39.33
C GLN A 675 -2.74 1.81 38.39
N LEU A 676 -2.65 0.81 37.51
CA LEU A 676 -3.73 0.47 36.58
C LEU A 676 -5.10 0.21 37.26
N PRO A 677 -5.21 -0.48 38.42
CA PRO A 677 -6.49 -0.63 39.13
C PRO A 677 -7.15 0.70 39.49
N GLU A 678 -6.35 1.74 39.68
CA GLU A 678 -6.81 3.06 40.09
C GLU A 678 -7.42 3.87 38.93
N VAL A 679 -7.11 3.49 37.68
CA VAL A 679 -7.56 4.15 36.44
C VAL A 679 -8.36 3.24 35.52
N ALA A 680 -8.60 2.00 35.94
CA ALA A 680 -9.28 0.96 35.16
C ALA A 680 -10.59 1.44 34.51
N ALA A 681 -11.40 2.23 35.22
CA ALA A 681 -12.66 2.74 34.66
C ALA A 681 -12.47 3.65 33.42
N ALA A 682 -11.42 4.48 33.40
CA ALA A 682 -11.11 5.32 32.24
C ALA A 682 -10.51 4.48 31.11
N VAL A 683 -9.63 3.53 31.44
CA VAL A 683 -9.07 2.59 30.44
C VAL A 683 -10.16 1.72 29.81
N ASN A 684 -11.16 1.26 30.58
CA ASN A 684 -12.32 0.53 30.05
C ASN A 684 -13.04 1.35 28.98
N GLN A 685 -13.25 2.66 29.22
CA GLN A 685 -13.90 3.53 28.25
C GLN A 685 -13.08 3.63 26.95
N LEU A 686 -11.76 3.70 27.05
CA LEU A 686 -10.85 3.70 25.89
C LEU A 686 -10.81 2.35 25.17
N ILE A 687 -11.21 1.25 25.80
CA ILE A 687 -11.29 -0.06 25.15
C ILE A 687 -12.67 -0.26 24.50
N ASP A 688 -13.74 0.22 25.15
CA ASP A 688 -15.11 0.10 24.66
C ASP A 688 -15.37 0.98 23.42
N ASP A 689 -14.70 2.12 23.33
CA ASP A 689 -14.78 3.06 22.21
C ASP A 689 -13.36 3.48 21.79
N PRO A 690 -12.61 2.60 21.10
CA PRO A 690 -11.15 2.69 20.95
C PRO A 690 -10.70 3.86 20.10
N PRO A 691 -10.28 4.99 20.73
CA PRO A 691 -9.79 6.12 19.96
C PRO A 691 -8.35 5.82 19.49
N VAL A 692 -7.94 6.47 18.41
CA VAL A 692 -6.52 6.52 18.05
C VAL A 692 -5.84 7.54 18.95
N LEU A 693 -4.85 7.08 19.72
CA LEU A 693 -4.14 7.83 20.74
C LEU A 693 -2.74 8.16 20.26
N ARG A 694 -2.38 9.45 20.27
CA ARG A 694 -1.01 9.91 20.10
C ARG A 694 -0.22 9.66 21.38
N MET A 695 0.70 8.71 21.40
CA MET A 695 1.52 8.40 22.57
C MET A 695 2.97 8.85 22.36
N ILE A 696 3.63 9.24 23.46
CA ILE A 696 5.05 9.57 23.46
C ILE A 696 5.87 8.29 23.37
N VAL A 697 6.85 8.27 22.46
CA VAL A 697 7.88 7.24 22.38
C VAL A 697 9.17 7.79 22.99
N PHE A 698 9.75 7.06 23.93
CA PHE A 698 11.01 7.42 24.59
C PHE A 698 12.08 6.33 24.43
N ASP A 699 13.34 6.73 24.52
CA ASP A 699 14.51 5.82 24.61
C ASP A 699 15.09 5.86 26.04
N GLU A 700 16.07 5.01 26.34
CA GLU A 700 16.62 4.79 27.68
C GLU A 700 16.85 6.10 28.47
N SER A 701 16.36 6.15 29.72
CA SER A 701 16.36 7.37 30.54
C SER A 701 17.78 7.83 30.92
N ASP A 702 18.09 9.09 30.67
CA ASP A 702 19.37 9.70 31.05
C ASP A 702 19.47 10.07 32.55
N ALA A 703 18.37 10.12 33.32
CA ALA A 703 18.44 10.41 34.76
C ALA A 703 17.19 10.00 35.60
N GLY A 704 17.38 9.07 36.53
CA GLY A 704 16.50 8.88 37.71
C GLY A 704 15.55 7.68 37.64
N PHE A 705 15.89 6.61 38.38
CA PHE A 705 15.12 5.37 38.43
C PHE A 705 13.90 5.45 39.38
N GLY A 706 12.77 4.86 38.97
CA GLY A 706 11.61 4.60 39.83
C GLY A 706 10.33 5.39 39.49
N PRO A 707 9.29 5.37 40.35
CA PRO A 707 7.96 5.99 40.14
C PRO A 707 7.92 7.50 39.86
N TYR A 708 9.09 8.12 39.80
CA TYR A 708 9.32 9.56 39.62
C TYR A 708 10.33 9.84 38.49
N GLY A 709 10.61 8.85 37.64
CA GLY A 709 11.55 8.97 36.52
C GLY A 709 11.14 10.07 35.54
N SER A 710 12.12 10.58 34.80
CA SER A 710 11.88 11.52 33.71
C SER A 710 12.40 10.92 32.41
N TYR A 711 11.63 11.08 31.34
CA TYR A 711 11.91 10.52 30.02
C TYR A 711 12.11 11.65 29.02
N THR A 712 13.05 11.47 28.11
CA THR A 712 13.23 12.33 26.96
C THR A 712 12.36 11.80 25.83
N ILE A 713 11.52 12.67 25.26
CA ILE A 713 10.70 12.34 24.10
C ILE A 713 11.62 12.11 22.90
N GLN A 714 11.48 10.97 22.22
CA GLN A 714 12.20 10.67 20.98
C GLN A 714 11.31 10.85 19.77
N ARG A 715 10.10 10.32 19.83
CA ARG A 715 9.13 10.29 18.73
C ARG A 715 7.70 10.29 19.28
N PHE A 716 6.74 10.37 18.37
CA PHE A 716 5.33 10.20 18.65
C PHE A 716 4.77 9.11 17.76
N ALA A 717 3.91 8.26 18.32
CA ALA A 717 3.29 7.15 17.62
C ALA A 717 1.79 7.09 17.91
N LEU A 718 1.04 6.55 16.96
CA LEU A 718 -0.41 6.39 17.05
C LEU A 718 -0.73 4.96 17.50
N PHE A 719 -1.57 4.81 18.52
CA PHE A 719 -1.96 3.51 19.08
C PHE A 719 -3.45 3.44 19.40
N LYS A 720 -4.00 2.21 19.47
CA LYS A 720 -5.26 1.91 20.15
C LYS A 720 -5.00 1.03 21.37
N ILE A 721 -5.77 1.21 22.45
CA ILE A 721 -5.74 0.31 23.61
C ILE A 721 -6.81 -0.76 23.41
N ILE A 722 -6.41 -2.02 23.43
CA ILE A 722 -7.31 -3.15 23.14
C ILE A 722 -7.57 -4.05 24.34
N GLY A 723 -6.78 -3.93 25.41
CA GLY A 723 -6.99 -4.70 26.64
C GLY A 723 -5.95 -4.40 27.71
N TYR A 724 -6.17 -4.93 28.92
CA TYR A 724 -5.20 -4.81 30.02
C TYR A 724 -5.33 -5.95 31.07
N GLY A 725 -4.30 -6.06 31.92
CA GLY A 725 -4.31 -6.88 33.13
C GLY A 725 -3.64 -6.16 34.30
N ASN A 726 -4.20 -6.27 35.51
CA ASN A 726 -3.72 -5.65 36.74
C ASN A 726 -3.37 -6.66 37.85
N SER A 727 -3.21 -7.93 37.50
CA SER A 727 -2.84 -9.00 38.43
C SER A 727 -1.55 -8.68 39.16
N ALA A 728 -1.64 -8.61 40.50
CA ALA A 728 -0.49 -8.41 41.39
C ALA A 728 0.59 -9.51 41.27
N ALA A 729 0.33 -10.60 40.54
CA ALA A 729 1.26 -11.70 40.32
C ALA A 729 2.07 -11.60 39.01
N GLU A 730 1.68 -10.76 38.04
CA GLU A 730 2.23 -10.80 36.66
C GLU A 730 2.63 -9.42 36.09
N ASP A 731 2.80 -8.42 36.97
CA ASP A 731 3.02 -7.00 36.62
C ASP A 731 1.85 -6.37 35.82
N GLU A 732 1.52 -5.11 36.10
CA GLU A 732 0.44 -4.40 35.37
C GLU A 732 0.83 -4.24 33.90
N TRP A 733 -0.08 -4.50 32.95
CA TRP A 733 0.23 -4.35 31.52
C TRP A 733 -0.94 -3.79 30.71
N LEU A 734 -0.63 -3.12 29.61
CA LEU A 734 -1.58 -2.72 28.56
C LEU A 734 -1.27 -3.51 27.28
N LEU A 735 -2.31 -3.80 26.51
CA LEU A 735 -2.17 -4.34 25.16
C LEU A 735 -2.58 -3.24 24.16
N LEU A 736 -1.65 -2.90 23.28
CA LEU A 736 -1.76 -1.81 22.32
C LEU A 736 -1.67 -2.33 20.88
N GLU A 737 -2.45 -1.73 19.98
CA GLU A 737 -2.33 -1.91 18.53
C GLU A 737 -1.66 -0.67 17.93
N PHE A 738 -0.53 -0.84 17.25
CA PHE A 738 0.17 0.26 16.57
C PHE A 738 -0.55 0.64 15.29
N MET A 739 -0.77 1.95 15.07
CA MET A 739 -1.48 2.48 13.91
C MET A 739 -0.56 3.22 12.93
N GLY A 740 0.63 3.64 13.37
CA GLY A 740 1.59 4.38 12.55
C GLY A 740 2.40 5.40 13.34
N TRP A 741 3.44 5.94 12.73
CA TRP A 741 4.23 7.05 13.27
C TRP A 741 3.51 8.38 13.09
N ASP A 742 3.68 9.30 14.03
CA ASP A 742 3.09 10.63 13.96
C ASP A 742 4.17 11.71 13.75
N GLY A 743 4.28 12.19 12.51
CA GLY A 743 5.16 13.29 12.11
C GLY A 743 4.49 14.67 12.12
N SER A 744 3.28 14.80 12.68
CA SER A 744 2.54 16.08 12.68
C SER A 744 3.16 17.12 13.62
N CYS A 745 2.74 18.38 13.46
CA CYS A 745 2.98 19.48 14.40
C CYS A 745 4.43 19.95 14.57
N GLY A 746 5.26 19.81 13.52
CA GLY A 746 6.65 20.28 13.53
C GLY A 746 7.58 19.48 14.44
N GLN A 747 7.15 18.31 14.91
CA GLN A 747 7.87 17.46 15.86
C GLN A 747 8.83 16.50 15.15
N VAL A 748 9.39 16.95 14.03
CA VAL A 748 10.33 16.20 13.21
C VAL A 748 11.58 15.93 14.05
N GLU A 749 12.15 14.74 13.92
CA GLU A 749 13.41 14.37 14.57
C GLU A 749 14.46 15.46 14.39
N SER A 750 15.30 15.69 15.41
CA SER A 750 16.53 16.48 15.30
C SER A 750 17.59 15.81 14.41
N GLY A 751 17.16 15.19 13.30
CA GLY A 751 17.96 15.03 12.12
C GLY A 751 17.95 16.33 11.34
N THR A 752 19.04 17.09 11.44
CA THR A 752 19.50 18.02 10.40
C THR A 752 18.44 19.00 9.86
N ASP A 753 18.15 20.05 10.62
CA ASP A 753 17.09 21.02 10.32
C ASP A 753 17.58 22.16 9.41
N LYS A 754 16.96 22.32 8.23
CA LYS A 754 17.10 23.48 7.34
C LYS A 754 15.88 24.38 7.56
N ASP A 755 16.06 25.70 7.69
CA ASP A 755 14.94 26.66 7.88
C ASP A 755 15.30 27.95 7.15
N LEU A 756 14.90 28.09 5.88
CA LEU A 756 15.06 29.34 5.16
C LEU A 756 14.05 30.35 5.68
N ARG A 757 14.37 31.63 5.54
CA ARG A 757 13.42 32.72 5.75
C ARG A 757 13.91 33.96 5.04
N ILE A 758 13.02 34.88 4.73
CA ILE A 758 13.36 36.11 4.00
C ILE A 758 12.95 37.36 4.78
N SER A 759 13.76 38.41 4.70
CA SER A 759 13.45 39.72 5.30
C SER A 759 14.20 40.86 4.61
N ASN A 760 14.04 42.08 5.13
CA ASN A 760 14.68 43.30 4.60
C ASN A 760 14.41 43.53 3.10
N LEU A 761 13.20 43.16 2.65
CA LEU A 761 12.76 43.37 1.28
C LEU A 761 12.56 44.86 1.02
N GLN A 762 13.35 45.43 0.11
CA GLN A 762 13.27 46.85 -0.25
C GLN A 762 13.71 47.13 -1.68
N ILE A 763 13.20 48.23 -2.23
CA ILE A 763 13.62 48.74 -3.54
C ILE A 763 14.88 49.58 -3.33
N VAL A 764 15.96 49.24 -4.05
CA VAL A 764 17.26 49.91 -3.92
C VAL A 764 17.63 50.77 -5.13
N GLY A 765 16.82 50.73 -6.20
CA GLY A 765 16.91 51.74 -7.25
C GLY A 765 16.17 51.38 -8.54
N PRO A 766 15.56 52.36 -9.23
CA PRO A 766 15.37 53.75 -8.80
C PRO A 766 14.32 53.90 -7.68
N ASP A 767 14.46 54.94 -6.84
CA ASP A 767 13.57 55.24 -5.69
C ASP A 767 12.08 55.36 -6.05
N THR A 768 11.77 55.57 -7.33
CA THR A 768 10.42 55.56 -7.88
C THR A 768 10.41 54.76 -9.17
N PRO A 769 10.19 53.44 -9.10
CA PRO A 769 10.10 52.60 -10.28
C PRO A 769 9.01 53.09 -11.24
N GLN A 770 9.32 53.15 -12.53
CA GLN A 770 8.37 53.55 -13.57
C GLN A 770 7.92 52.34 -14.38
N GLN A 771 6.65 52.33 -14.78
CA GLN A 771 6.12 51.29 -15.66
C GLN A 771 6.99 51.19 -16.92
N GLY A 772 7.41 49.98 -17.24
CA GLY A 772 8.28 49.67 -18.38
C GLY A 772 9.78 49.91 -18.19
N GLN A 773 10.23 50.35 -17.00
CA GLN A 773 11.64 50.49 -16.67
C GLN A 773 12.06 49.47 -15.61
N PRO A 774 13.17 48.73 -15.78
CA PRO A 774 13.63 47.80 -14.76
C PRO A 774 14.02 48.53 -13.47
N PHE A 775 13.84 47.85 -12.34
CA PHE A 775 14.24 48.35 -11.02
C PHE A 775 14.85 47.22 -10.20
N THR A 776 15.73 47.54 -9.27
CA THR A 776 16.45 46.59 -8.42
C THR A 776 15.83 46.54 -7.04
N VAL A 777 15.65 45.32 -6.56
CA VAL A 777 15.24 45.01 -5.19
C VAL A 777 16.38 44.31 -4.45
N GLN A 778 16.40 44.50 -3.15
CA GLN A 778 17.28 43.83 -2.21
C GLN A 778 16.43 43.04 -1.23
N ALA A 779 16.86 41.83 -0.91
CA ALA A 779 16.32 41.03 0.19
C ALA A 779 17.47 40.33 0.93
N THR A 780 17.23 39.94 2.17
CA THR A 780 18.15 39.12 2.97
C THR A 780 17.47 37.80 3.30
N ILE A 781 18.08 36.71 2.84
CA ILE A 781 17.69 35.36 3.21
C ILE A 781 18.53 34.86 4.37
N TYR A 782 17.93 34.04 5.23
CA TYR A 782 18.58 33.39 6.35
C TYR A 782 18.36 31.89 6.19
N ASN A 783 19.31 31.11 6.67
CA ASN A 783 19.07 29.75 7.08
C ASN A 783 19.16 29.77 8.61
N ALA A 784 18.01 29.78 9.28
CA ALA A 784 17.90 29.71 10.74
C ALA A 784 18.02 28.27 11.26
N GLY A 785 18.04 27.29 10.36
CA GLY A 785 18.25 25.88 10.64
C GLY A 785 19.68 25.57 11.08
N SER A 786 19.82 24.39 11.69
CA SER A 786 21.09 23.84 12.17
C SER A 786 21.92 23.16 11.08
N ASP A 787 21.35 22.95 9.89
CA ASP A 787 21.97 22.27 8.77
C ASP A 787 22.21 23.16 7.55
N ASP A 788 23.24 22.81 6.78
CA ASP A 788 23.59 23.56 5.56
C ASP A 788 22.55 23.30 4.47
N ILE A 789 22.07 24.35 3.80
CA ILE A 789 21.40 24.20 2.51
C ILE A 789 22.49 24.06 1.47
N ASP A 790 22.79 22.83 1.11
CA ASP A 790 23.86 22.40 0.21
C ASP A 790 23.41 22.17 -1.24
N SER A 791 22.11 22.33 -1.51
CA SER A 791 21.48 22.38 -2.83
C SER A 791 21.15 23.82 -3.27
N GLN A 792 20.97 24.02 -4.58
CA GLN A 792 20.52 25.31 -5.11
C GLN A 792 19.02 25.50 -4.85
N PHE A 793 18.63 26.68 -4.36
CA PHE A 793 17.25 27.10 -4.20
C PHE A 793 16.98 28.48 -4.85
N PHE A 794 15.71 28.83 -5.08
CA PHE A 794 15.31 30.09 -5.72
C PHE A 794 14.65 31.06 -4.74
N VAL A 795 14.81 32.36 -5.03
CA VAL A 795 14.05 33.44 -4.39
C VAL A 795 13.31 34.21 -5.46
N ASP A 796 11.98 34.16 -5.42
CA ASP A 796 11.09 34.82 -6.37
C ASP A 796 10.50 36.09 -5.79
N PHE A 797 10.22 37.06 -6.65
CA PHE A 797 9.69 38.37 -6.29
C PHE A 797 8.37 38.62 -7.01
N TYR A 798 7.39 39.18 -6.30
CA TYR A 798 6.03 39.34 -6.77
C TYR A 798 5.56 40.78 -6.64
N LEU A 799 4.69 41.24 -7.56
CA LEU A 799 4.05 42.55 -7.50
C LEU A 799 2.53 42.42 -7.54
N ASN A 800 1.87 42.63 -6.39
CA ASN A 800 0.43 42.40 -6.21
C ASN A 800 -0.01 41.01 -6.74
N PRO A 801 0.53 39.92 -6.20
CA PRO A 801 0.14 38.57 -6.61
C PRO A 801 -1.37 38.38 -6.44
N SER A 802 -1.94 37.52 -7.29
CA SER A 802 -3.40 37.30 -7.37
C SER A 802 -3.97 36.60 -6.13
N GLN A 803 -3.12 35.86 -5.41
CA GLN A 803 -3.36 35.22 -4.12
C GLN A 803 -2.18 35.45 -3.19
N THR A 804 -2.41 35.43 -1.87
CA THR A 804 -1.39 35.78 -0.88
C THR A 804 -0.61 34.59 -0.31
N ASP A 805 -1.13 33.37 -0.47
CA ASP A 805 -0.50 32.10 -0.09
C ASP A 805 -1.33 30.93 -0.68
N PRO A 806 -0.74 29.97 -1.41
CA PRO A 806 0.64 29.97 -1.90
C PRO A 806 0.85 30.97 -3.04
N PHE A 807 2.01 31.62 -3.14
CA PHE A 807 2.32 32.40 -4.35
C PHE A 807 2.56 31.46 -5.53
N LEU A 808 1.85 31.68 -6.64
CA LEU A 808 2.07 30.93 -7.87
C LEU A 808 3.34 31.43 -8.55
N ILE A 809 4.24 30.53 -8.97
CA ILE A 809 5.51 30.89 -9.62
C ILE A 809 5.30 31.74 -10.89
N GLU A 810 4.17 31.56 -11.58
CA GLU A 810 3.78 32.32 -12.76
C GLU A 810 3.46 33.81 -12.48
N ASP A 811 3.13 34.16 -11.24
CA ASP A 811 2.96 35.55 -10.80
C ASP A 811 4.31 36.22 -10.49
N SER A 812 5.43 35.49 -10.52
CA SER A 812 6.77 36.03 -10.29
C SER A 812 7.16 37.03 -11.37
N VAL A 813 7.65 38.18 -10.93
CA VAL A 813 8.15 39.26 -11.81
C VAL A 813 9.67 39.25 -11.96
N GLY A 814 10.33 38.28 -11.33
CA GLY A 814 11.77 38.03 -11.39
C GLY A 814 12.24 37.18 -10.21
N PHE A 815 13.40 36.54 -10.38
CA PHE A 815 13.96 35.63 -9.37
C PHE A 815 15.47 35.79 -9.19
N THR A 816 16.02 35.16 -8.16
CA THR A 816 17.45 34.98 -7.95
C THR A 816 17.74 33.57 -7.44
N ALA A 817 18.65 32.86 -8.09
CA ALA A 817 19.11 31.55 -7.64
C ALA A 817 20.21 31.68 -6.58
N VAL A 818 20.14 30.86 -5.54
CA VAL A 818 21.10 30.78 -4.44
C VAL A 818 21.64 29.36 -4.39
N SER A 819 22.94 29.21 -4.63
CA SER A 819 23.58 27.88 -4.78
C SER A 819 23.64 27.06 -3.50
N SER A 820 23.66 27.73 -2.35
CA SER A 820 23.75 27.15 -1.02
C SER A 820 23.64 28.26 0.03
N LEU A 821 23.27 27.87 1.26
CA LEU A 821 23.28 28.73 2.44
C LEU A 821 23.59 27.90 3.69
N ALA A 822 24.75 28.13 4.29
CA ALA A 822 25.19 27.38 5.47
C ALA A 822 24.22 27.55 6.65
N ALA A 823 24.21 26.58 7.56
CA ALA A 823 23.46 26.62 8.81
C ALA A 823 23.69 27.93 9.57
N ASN A 824 22.64 28.46 10.21
CA ASN A 824 22.69 29.69 11.01
C ASN A 824 23.33 30.89 10.29
N SER A 825 23.25 30.96 8.96
CA SER A 825 23.88 32.00 8.15
C SER A 825 22.86 32.84 7.39
N GLN A 826 23.30 33.98 6.85
CA GLN A 826 22.44 34.86 6.05
C GLN A 826 23.16 35.32 4.79
N LYS A 827 22.39 35.63 3.74
CA LYS A 827 22.89 36.14 2.47
C LYS A 827 21.98 37.25 1.98
N THR A 828 22.58 38.40 1.66
CA THR A 828 21.85 39.46 0.96
C THR A 828 21.91 39.21 -0.53
N ILE A 829 20.75 39.26 -1.18
CA ILE A 829 20.59 39.09 -2.61
C ILE A 829 20.05 40.35 -3.26
N PHE A 830 20.32 40.49 -4.55
CA PHE A 830 19.83 41.59 -5.39
C PHE A 830 19.20 41.00 -6.65
N ALA A 831 17.97 41.42 -6.95
CA ALA A 831 17.28 41.04 -8.18
C ALA A 831 16.90 42.28 -8.99
N THR A 832 17.01 42.19 -10.31
CA THR A 832 16.52 43.24 -11.22
C THR A 832 15.17 42.80 -11.78
N LEU A 833 14.11 43.48 -11.37
CA LEU A 833 12.73 43.17 -11.74
C LEU A 833 12.29 43.99 -12.95
N SER A 834 11.36 43.44 -13.72
CA SER A 834 10.77 44.12 -14.86
C SER A 834 9.73 45.14 -14.42
N GLY A 835 9.91 46.41 -14.77
CA GLY A 835 8.89 47.44 -14.52
C GLY A 835 7.61 47.28 -15.35
N ASN A 836 7.55 46.34 -16.29
CA ASN A 836 6.31 46.08 -17.06
C ASN A 836 5.16 45.60 -16.15
N ALA A 837 5.48 45.01 -14.99
CA ALA A 837 4.51 44.52 -14.03
C ALA A 837 3.93 45.62 -13.11
N LEU A 838 4.47 46.84 -13.15
CA LEU A 838 3.93 47.98 -12.39
C LEU A 838 2.64 48.50 -13.06
N LYS A 839 1.50 47.90 -12.70
CA LYS A 839 0.20 48.20 -13.32
C LYS A 839 -0.57 49.33 -12.62
N GLN A 840 -0.15 49.70 -11.40
CA GLN A 840 -0.87 50.66 -10.56
C GLN A 840 0.08 51.68 -9.92
N ALA A 841 -0.46 52.78 -9.40
CA ALA A 841 0.33 53.82 -8.74
C ALA A 841 0.98 53.34 -7.43
N ASN A 842 0.31 52.41 -6.72
CA ASN A 842 0.84 51.72 -5.54
C ASN A 842 0.86 50.23 -5.85
N ASN A 843 2.03 49.60 -5.75
CA ASN A 843 2.18 48.15 -5.88
C ASN A 843 2.77 47.62 -4.56
N ALA A 844 2.24 46.51 -4.05
CA ALA A 844 2.85 45.75 -2.98
C ALA A 844 3.92 44.82 -3.58
N LEU A 845 5.12 44.83 -2.99
CA LEU A 845 6.23 43.98 -3.36
C LEU A 845 6.32 42.86 -2.31
N PHE A 846 6.38 41.63 -2.78
CA PHE A 846 6.58 40.44 -1.96
C PHE A 846 7.78 39.65 -2.46
N ALA A 847 8.35 38.81 -1.61
CA ALA A 847 9.33 37.80 -2.00
C ALA A 847 9.07 36.48 -1.29
N LYS A 848 9.31 35.36 -1.99
CA LYS A 848 9.31 34.01 -1.40
C LYS A 848 10.71 33.40 -1.59
N VAL A 849 11.37 33.01 -0.50
CA VAL A 849 12.56 32.16 -0.54
C VAL A 849 12.13 30.69 -0.60
N ASP A 850 12.94 29.87 -1.25
CA ASP A 850 12.60 28.50 -1.63
C ASP A 850 11.24 28.41 -2.33
N SER A 851 11.06 29.26 -3.33
CA SER A 851 9.79 29.43 -4.04
C SER A 851 9.27 28.16 -4.74
N LEU A 852 10.11 27.13 -4.86
CA LEU A 852 9.80 25.83 -5.47
C LEU A 852 9.87 24.68 -4.45
N ASP A 853 9.92 24.97 -3.15
CA ASP A 853 9.95 24.02 -2.03
C ASP A 853 11.04 22.93 -2.24
N GLN A 854 12.25 23.37 -2.60
CA GLN A 854 13.39 22.53 -3.04
C GLN A 854 14.20 21.99 -1.86
N SER A 855 14.06 22.62 -0.69
CA SER A 855 14.58 22.14 0.58
C SER A 855 13.41 21.85 1.49
N THR A 856 13.39 20.67 2.10
CA THR A 856 12.44 20.42 3.17
C THR A 856 12.88 21.22 4.38
N GLU A 857 12.05 22.15 4.81
CA GLU A 857 12.33 23.05 5.92
C GLU A 857 11.42 22.81 7.12
N THR A 858 11.80 23.33 8.30
CA THR A 858 10.95 23.24 9.50
C THR A 858 9.78 24.21 9.52
N ASP A 859 9.85 25.34 8.79
CA ASP A 859 8.77 26.33 8.76
C ASP A 859 8.62 27.00 7.38
N GLU A 860 7.84 26.38 6.51
CA GLU A 860 7.54 26.91 5.17
C GLU A 860 6.77 28.25 5.19
N ALA A 861 6.15 28.62 6.31
CA ALA A 861 5.34 29.84 6.38
C ALA A 861 6.20 31.10 6.55
N ASN A 862 7.43 30.97 7.05
CA ASN A 862 8.35 32.10 7.25
C ASN A 862 9.16 32.46 5.98
N ASN A 863 8.92 31.71 4.90
CA ASN A 863 9.57 31.88 3.61
C ASN A 863 9.08 33.08 2.80
N ILE A 864 8.12 33.86 3.31
CA ILE A 864 7.51 35.00 2.62
C ILE A 864 7.74 36.34 3.37
N ALA A 865 8.08 37.41 2.65
CA ALA A 865 8.20 38.78 3.18
C ALA A 865 7.59 39.87 2.29
#